data_AF-A0ABD2FU79-F1
#
_entry.id   AF-A0ABD2FU79-F1
#
_cell.length_a   1.000
_cell.length_b   1.000
_cell.length_c   1.000
_cell.angle_alpha   90.00
_cell.angle_beta   90.00
_cell.angle_gamma   90.00
#
_symmetry.space_group_name_H-M   'P 1'
#
loop_
_entity.id
_entity.type
_entity.pdbx_description
1 polymer ?
#
loop_
_entity_poly.entity_id
_entity_poly.type
_entity_poly.pdbx_seq_one_letter_code
_entity_poly.pdbx_strand_id
1 'polypeptide(L)'
;MAHSLHESVGILGISGGSLLLLVNNYASSPVKEFIPHTALGILLLIIAVLLAYAGICRSLSHAQLFSSVCLTVSALWCGSGLVHILVGQGVLQPSELRASLVPGLAAFTLALLVIGGVAIAVKKAVLFLIAFCISLACAHQIAGLSAVGFGQSATAANYLLVCLVGLYFGFGRLLSIITHGKVEPPGTGLKKKAELETEQNQCSDAVSVCLVMNLLSASVLACPLLGVVPRLSVGHVPWLWTAGVFQLGMCVLFYRAMDTLAATFYGFTAILRFAEGYSALLSFYSIQPFSPVPFPAVFSVLFSILAVFSCQKSLVEGLYQLFFAAYCIAIAAQPQGFFQGGTQGVQGAIFVLSAGMLLITTFNMVSTTMIPTGQGCFKALVARIQGLTLRAHDKELHAPHLGYSKYADAEVLGHACSVLAAFAVTATVGDRNPLSVLVLPWVVVAGGGLQLLCGSVAFARGKTFESTVFTLYGVMWAVWGLTRYGGLYGETRGFHVAVGIISFMLFNCLVTVAALFLNVAWFVYALTFQLILISFLLDAVGSLPYGYDIGVTIIFGLVSFYCFLAHIFNSTFQSPQMPLGKPLVKLSGVGGGADVCPHVPARKASSVQQIAEIMKNGGICGMPTDTVYVLVAACNRPDAVIKAYKVKKQAEDRPMSLWISSIKQLEPVRHLLSPLLLDFMEAAWPSSISMVIPRGPWMDTFGLGDAAKHIGTPQSIAIRNPDCSVATHLINMVGPIAVTSANPTGEADTTHHNQVYAKLGKKVDGVLCDGPSPENIASTVVDCTKIETGHIGFFRVGLIPKSKVLQIFEEVQMRHRHGQTNPAFEDDVHLSDIQRDNSFVMEDAAESGRESGNSTPSIVAPEQSPVLRN
;
A
#
# COMPACT_ATOMS: atom_id res chain seq x y z
N MET A 1 -14.58 -1.81 17.73
CA MET A 1 -14.11 -2.72 18.81
C MET A 1 -12.64 -3.10 18.63
N ALA A 2 -12.23 -3.71 17.51
CA ALA A 2 -10.83 -4.12 17.25
C ALA A 2 -9.80 -2.97 17.37
N HIS A 3 -10.16 -1.77 16.92
CA HIS A 3 -9.33 -0.57 17.10
C HIS A 3 -8.97 -0.35 18.59
N SER A 4 -9.94 -0.23 19.48
CA SER A 4 -9.70 0.09 20.90
C SER A 4 -8.74 -0.88 21.59
N LEU A 5 -8.75 -2.17 21.19
CA LEU A 5 -7.90 -3.21 21.76
C LEU A 5 -6.40 -2.94 21.55
N HIS A 6 -5.99 -2.52 20.35
CA HIS A 6 -4.57 -2.25 20.06
C HIS A 6 -4.01 -1.06 20.84
N GLU A 7 -4.85 -0.05 21.13
CA GLU A 7 -4.43 1.07 21.97
C GLU A 7 -4.25 0.62 23.42
N SER A 8 -5.16 -0.20 23.95
CA SER A 8 -5.00 -0.79 25.29
C SER A 8 -3.74 -1.66 25.37
N VAL A 9 -3.45 -2.48 24.35
CA VAL A 9 -2.23 -3.29 24.29
C VAL A 9 -0.97 -2.41 24.28
N GLY A 10 -0.96 -1.31 23.52
CA GLY A 10 0.18 -0.39 23.50
C GLY A 10 0.39 0.31 24.85
N ILE A 11 -0.65 0.84 25.48
CA ILE A 11 -0.55 1.53 26.78
C ILE A 11 -0.14 0.54 27.89
N LEU A 12 -0.74 -0.64 27.93
CA LEU A 12 -0.40 -1.68 28.91
C LEU A 12 1.01 -2.25 28.66
N GLY A 13 1.44 -2.36 27.41
CA GLY A 13 2.82 -2.75 27.06
C GLY A 13 3.84 -1.72 27.57
N ILE A 14 3.57 -0.42 27.41
CA ILE A 14 4.42 0.65 27.95
C ILE A 14 4.44 0.59 29.49
N SER A 15 3.31 0.31 30.13
CA SER A 15 3.27 0.12 31.58
C SER A 15 4.07 -1.11 32.02
N GLY A 16 3.93 -2.24 31.34
CA GLY A 16 4.63 -3.48 31.64
C GLY A 16 6.16 -3.36 31.54
N GLY A 17 6.68 -2.76 30.46
CA GLY A 17 8.12 -2.56 30.33
C GLY A 17 8.68 -1.53 31.32
N SER A 18 7.90 -0.49 31.65
CA SER A 18 8.25 0.47 32.70
C SER A 18 8.28 -0.21 34.08
N LEU A 19 7.38 -1.14 34.36
CA LEU A 19 7.37 -1.91 35.61
C LEU A 19 8.62 -2.78 35.76
N LEU A 20 9.05 -3.44 34.67
CA LEU A 20 10.29 -4.23 34.68
C LEU A 20 11.51 -3.36 35.00
N LEU A 21 11.62 -2.20 34.35
CA LEU A 21 12.73 -1.27 34.57
C LEU A 21 12.67 -0.61 35.96
N LEU A 22 11.46 -0.33 36.47
CA LEU A 22 11.24 0.11 37.84
C LEU A 22 11.77 -0.91 38.84
N VAL A 23 11.36 -2.19 38.72
CA VAL A 23 11.81 -3.25 39.62
C VAL A 23 13.31 -3.42 39.53
N ASN A 24 13.89 -3.40 38.33
CA ASN A 24 15.35 -3.50 38.16
C ASN A 24 16.11 -2.37 38.89
N ASN A 25 15.69 -1.12 38.69
CA ASN A 25 16.38 0.05 39.25
C ASN A 25 16.11 0.27 40.74
N TYR A 26 15.00 -0.27 41.28
CA TYR A 26 14.69 -0.21 42.70
C TYR A 26 15.29 -1.38 43.49
N ALA A 27 15.38 -2.57 42.88
CA ALA A 27 15.87 -3.78 43.53
C ALA A 27 17.41 -3.94 43.47
N SER A 28 18.12 -3.06 42.76
CA SER A 28 19.58 -3.03 42.72
C SER A 28 20.16 -2.51 44.04
N SER A 29 20.09 -3.33 45.08
CA SER A 29 21.05 -3.29 46.19
C SER A 29 22.43 -3.71 45.64
N PRO A 30 23.54 -3.11 46.09
CA PRO A 30 24.89 -3.45 45.61
C PRO A 30 25.31 -4.91 45.85
N VAL A 31 24.49 -5.71 46.53
CA VAL A 31 24.80 -7.09 46.96
C VAL A 31 24.16 -8.17 46.05
N LYS A 32 23.08 -7.86 45.29
CA LYS A 32 22.44 -8.86 44.42
C LYS A 32 21.51 -8.24 43.35
N GLU A 33 21.73 -8.59 42.09
CA GLU A 33 20.76 -8.32 41.01
C GLU A 33 19.50 -9.19 41.20
N PHE A 34 18.33 -8.56 41.29
CA PHE A 34 17.06 -9.28 41.45
C PHE A 34 16.60 -9.94 40.14
N ILE A 35 16.87 -9.30 39.00
CA ILE A 35 16.63 -9.83 37.66
C ILE A 35 17.97 -9.91 36.94
N PRO A 36 18.44 -11.09 36.52
CA PRO A 36 19.66 -11.21 35.73
C PRO A 36 19.57 -10.38 34.45
N HIS A 37 20.66 -9.69 34.08
CA HIS A 37 20.71 -8.84 32.88
C HIS A 37 20.21 -9.54 31.59
N THR A 38 20.52 -10.82 31.39
CA THR A 38 20.01 -11.61 30.26
C THR A 38 18.49 -11.72 30.28
N ALA A 39 17.90 -12.02 31.44
CA ALA A 39 16.44 -12.18 31.58
C ALA A 39 15.74 -10.84 31.39
N LEU A 40 16.28 -9.75 31.95
CA LEU A 40 15.77 -8.40 31.76
C LEU A 40 15.74 -8.03 30.27
N GLY A 41 16.83 -8.26 29.56
CA GLY A 41 16.93 -7.92 28.14
C GLY A 41 15.97 -8.73 27.25
N ILE A 42 15.78 -10.03 27.52
CA ILE A 42 14.81 -10.87 26.79
C ILE A 42 13.39 -10.37 27.03
N LEU A 43 13.01 -10.07 28.27
CA LEU A 43 11.68 -9.57 28.61
C LEU A 43 11.40 -8.22 27.94
N LEU A 44 12.39 -7.30 27.92
CA LEU A 44 12.29 -6.04 27.21
C LEU A 44 12.08 -6.23 25.71
N LEU A 45 12.75 -7.21 25.10
CA LEU A 45 12.61 -7.50 23.67
C LEU A 45 11.21 -8.05 23.34
N ILE A 46 10.63 -8.91 24.18
CA ILE A 46 9.26 -9.40 24.02
C ILE A 46 8.26 -8.23 24.06
N ILE A 47 8.41 -7.34 25.04
CA ILE A 47 7.52 -6.18 25.17
C ILE A 47 7.73 -5.20 24.00
N ALA A 48 8.97 -4.99 23.56
CA ALA A 48 9.27 -4.17 22.39
C ALA A 48 8.55 -4.68 21.14
N VAL A 49 8.52 -6.00 20.90
CA VAL A 49 7.78 -6.60 19.77
C VAL A 49 6.27 -6.34 19.89
N LEU A 50 5.68 -6.48 21.07
CA LEU A 50 4.27 -6.17 21.29
C LEU A 50 3.94 -4.70 21.01
N LEU A 51 4.82 -3.78 21.42
CA LEU A 51 4.69 -2.35 21.13
C LEU A 51 4.85 -2.03 19.64
N ALA A 52 5.80 -2.68 18.96
CA ALA A 52 5.98 -2.54 17.53
C ALA A 52 4.72 -2.98 16.78
N TYR A 53 4.15 -4.13 17.16
CA TYR A 53 2.90 -4.63 16.59
C TYR A 53 1.74 -3.65 16.80
N ALA A 54 1.56 -3.14 18.02
CA ALA A 54 0.53 -2.15 18.33
C ALA A 54 0.70 -0.86 17.50
N GLY A 55 1.95 -0.38 17.38
CA GLY A 55 2.30 0.80 16.60
C GLY A 55 2.06 0.62 15.09
N ILE A 56 2.53 -0.49 14.50
CA ILE A 56 2.39 -0.79 13.06
C ILE A 56 0.91 -0.90 12.68
N CYS A 57 0.11 -1.63 13.47
CA CYS A 57 -1.33 -1.75 13.23
C CYS A 57 -2.06 -0.40 13.23
N ARG A 58 -1.47 0.62 13.86
CA ARG A 58 -2.02 1.96 14.03
C ARG A 58 -1.41 3.02 13.10
N SER A 59 -0.27 2.74 12.49
CA SER A 59 0.51 3.67 11.64
C SER A 59 -0.21 4.19 10.38
N LEU A 60 -1.34 3.57 10.01
CA LEU A 60 -2.20 3.95 8.89
C LEU A 60 -3.61 4.37 9.34
N SER A 61 -3.77 4.72 10.61
CA SER A 61 -5.05 5.15 11.21
C SER A 61 -4.96 6.57 11.78
N HIS A 62 -6.07 7.12 12.27
CA HIS A 62 -6.13 8.47 12.86
C HIS A 62 -5.32 8.63 14.19
N ALA A 63 -4.75 7.56 14.74
CA ALA A 63 -4.01 7.60 16.01
C ALA A 63 -2.50 7.89 15.83
N GLN A 64 -2.18 8.96 15.10
CA GLN A 64 -0.86 9.23 14.56
C GLN A 64 0.26 9.34 15.61
N LEU A 65 0.10 10.28 16.53
CA LEU A 65 1.07 10.52 17.62
C LEU A 65 1.24 9.31 18.55
N PHE A 66 0.19 8.52 18.77
CA PHE A 66 0.26 7.31 19.60
C PHE A 66 1.11 6.23 18.93
N SER A 67 0.94 6.00 17.62
CA SER A 67 1.77 5.06 16.86
C SER A 67 3.26 5.44 16.95
N SER A 68 3.57 6.73 16.77
CA SER A 68 4.93 7.27 16.90
C SER A 68 5.55 7.02 18.28
N VAL A 69 4.80 7.25 19.37
CA VAL A 69 5.27 6.96 20.74
C VAL A 69 5.53 5.46 20.93
N CYS A 70 4.59 4.59 20.54
CA CYS A 70 4.76 3.14 20.68
C CYS A 70 5.98 2.62 19.93
N LEU A 71 6.18 3.05 18.69
CA LEU A 71 7.33 2.62 17.87
C LEU A 71 8.66 3.18 18.41
N THR A 72 8.65 4.41 18.91
CA THR A 72 9.84 5.03 19.55
C THR A 72 10.24 4.28 20.82
N VAL A 73 9.29 3.98 21.71
CA VAL A 73 9.56 3.23 22.95
C VAL A 73 9.97 1.79 22.64
N SER A 74 9.35 1.16 21.64
CA SER A 74 9.74 -0.16 21.15
C SER A 74 11.21 -0.19 20.72
N ALA A 75 11.66 0.79 19.92
CA ALA A 75 13.04 0.88 19.49
C ALA A 75 14.01 1.12 20.68
N LEU A 76 13.63 1.98 21.64
CA LEU A 76 14.42 2.22 22.85
C LEU A 76 14.67 0.93 23.62
N TRP A 77 13.63 0.13 23.87
CA TRP A 77 13.73 -1.11 24.64
C TRP A 77 14.34 -2.27 23.87
N CYS A 78 14.18 -2.29 22.54
CA CYS A 78 14.88 -3.24 21.68
C CYS A 78 16.40 -3.03 21.76
N GLY A 79 16.86 -1.79 21.57
CA GLY A 79 18.28 -1.45 21.62
C GLY A 79 18.88 -1.64 23.02
N SER A 80 18.23 -1.12 24.07
CA SER A 80 18.72 -1.29 25.43
C SER A 80 18.67 -2.76 25.90
N GLY A 81 17.60 -3.49 25.56
CA GLY A 81 17.44 -4.90 25.92
C GLY A 81 18.55 -5.77 25.34
N LEU A 82 18.93 -5.55 24.08
CA LEU A 82 20.06 -6.22 23.45
C LEU A 82 21.40 -5.90 24.14
N VAL A 83 21.64 -4.65 24.56
CA VAL A 83 22.84 -4.30 25.34
C VAL A 83 22.88 -5.05 26.68
N HIS A 84 21.76 -5.15 27.39
CA HIS A 84 21.68 -5.93 28.64
C HIS A 84 21.91 -7.43 28.41
N ILE A 85 21.44 -7.99 27.29
CA ILE A 85 21.76 -9.39 26.91
C ILE A 85 23.27 -9.56 26.73
N LEU A 86 23.93 -8.66 26.02
CA LEU A 86 25.38 -8.74 25.80
C LEU A 86 26.18 -8.67 27.11
N VAL A 87 25.75 -7.83 28.05
CA VAL A 87 26.36 -7.76 29.39
C VAL A 87 26.09 -9.04 30.18
N GLY A 88 24.85 -9.53 30.17
CA GLY A 88 24.46 -10.75 30.89
C GLY A 88 25.12 -12.03 30.37
N GLN A 89 25.54 -12.05 29.08
CA GLN A 89 26.31 -13.13 28.47
C GLN A 89 27.84 -12.95 28.62
N GLY A 90 28.29 -11.87 29.26
CA GLY A 90 29.72 -11.59 29.44
C GLY A 90 30.44 -11.14 28.16
N VAL A 91 29.71 -10.79 27.10
CA VAL A 91 30.29 -10.25 25.85
C VAL A 91 30.72 -8.78 26.06
N LEU A 92 29.97 -8.03 26.87
CA LEU A 92 30.32 -6.67 27.30
C LEU A 92 30.66 -6.67 28.79
N GLN A 93 31.72 -5.96 29.16
CA GLN A 93 32.05 -5.80 30.57
C GLN A 93 31.13 -4.76 31.24
N PRO A 94 30.80 -4.90 32.54
CA PRO A 94 30.00 -3.91 33.26
C PRO A 94 30.57 -2.48 33.23
N SER A 95 31.90 -2.34 33.13
CA SER A 95 32.60 -1.06 32.97
C SER A 95 32.26 -0.35 31.65
N GLU A 96 31.89 -1.09 30.61
CA GLU A 96 31.55 -0.58 29.27
C GLU A 96 30.07 -0.23 29.12
N LEU A 97 29.25 -0.54 30.13
CA LEU A 97 27.80 -0.32 30.13
C LEU A 97 27.47 1.16 29.92
N ARG A 98 28.19 2.06 30.59
CA ARG A 98 28.00 3.52 30.44
C ARG A 98 28.24 3.96 29.00
N ALA A 99 29.40 3.59 28.44
CA ALA A 99 29.77 3.94 27.08
C ALA A 99 28.74 3.43 26.07
N SER A 100 28.21 2.23 26.29
CA SER A 100 27.29 1.54 25.38
C SER A 100 25.86 2.09 25.41
N LEU A 101 25.36 2.50 26.57
CA LEU A 101 23.97 2.96 26.73
C LEU A 101 23.79 4.47 26.48
N VAL A 102 24.76 5.30 26.85
CA VAL A 102 24.60 6.77 26.87
C VAL A 102 24.20 7.36 25.51
N PRO A 103 24.81 6.99 24.36
CA PRO A 103 24.42 7.57 23.07
C PRO A 103 22.96 7.29 22.69
N GLY A 104 22.49 6.05 22.93
CA GLY A 104 21.11 5.67 22.67
C GLY A 104 20.13 6.39 23.58
N LEU A 105 20.39 6.37 24.90
CA LEU A 105 19.56 7.07 25.88
C LEU A 105 19.47 8.58 25.58
N ALA A 106 20.57 9.22 25.18
CA ALA A 106 20.57 10.64 24.83
C ALA A 106 19.68 10.96 23.62
N ALA A 107 19.75 10.15 22.56
CA ALA A 107 18.89 10.32 21.39
C ALA A 107 17.40 10.14 21.73
N PHE A 108 17.06 9.09 22.49
CA PHE A 108 15.67 8.85 22.88
C PHE A 108 15.13 9.87 23.89
N THR A 109 16.00 10.45 24.74
CA THR A 109 15.64 11.56 25.62
C THR A 109 15.17 12.74 24.78
N LEU A 110 15.97 13.17 23.80
CA LEU A 110 15.61 14.29 22.92
C LEU A 110 14.37 13.99 22.06
N ALA A 111 14.29 12.79 21.46
CA ALA A 111 13.17 12.39 20.63
C ALA A 111 11.83 12.38 21.41
N LEU A 112 11.81 11.77 22.59
CA LEU A 112 10.62 11.70 23.42
C LEU A 112 10.25 13.06 24.02
N LEU A 113 11.23 13.93 24.29
CA LEU A 113 10.98 15.31 24.69
C LEU A 113 10.28 16.09 23.57
N VAL A 114 10.73 15.96 22.32
CA VAL A 114 10.09 16.59 21.15
C VAL A 114 8.66 16.08 20.96
N ILE A 115 8.47 14.75 20.96
CA ILE A 115 7.15 14.12 20.83
C ILE A 115 6.23 14.54 21.99
N GLY A 116 6.75 14.60 23.22
CA GLY A 116 6.03 15.06 24.40
C GLY A 116 5.64 16.53 24.31
N GLY A 117 6.54 17.41 23.86
CA GLY A 117 6.26 18.83 23.66
C GLY A 117 5.13 19.06 22.65
N VAL A 118 5.12 18.31 21.54
CA VAL A 118 4.02 18.34 20.58
C VAL A 118 2.73 17.78 21.19
N ALA A 119 2.79 16.72 21.99
CA ALA A 119 1.61 16.19 22.68
C ALA A 119 0.93 17.23 23.58
N ILE A 120 1.70 18.13 24.23
CA ILE A 120 1.17 19.26 25.00
C ILE A 120 0.43 20.24 24.10
N ALA A 121 1.02 20.62 22.95
CA ALA A 121 0.43 21.57 22.01
C ALA A 121 -0.96 21.12 21.53
N VAL A 122 -1.18 19.81 21.44
CA VAL A 122 -2.46 19.19 21.01
C VAL A 122 -3.34 18.79 22.20
N LYS A 123 -3.00 19.20 23.43
CA LYS A 123 -3.76 18.87 24.64
C LYS A 123 -3.95 17.34 24.86
N LYS A 124 -3.04 16.50 24.34
CA LYS A 124 -3.03 15.05 24.56
C LYS A 124 -2.24 14.72 25.82
N ALA A 125 -2.80 15.06 26.98
CA ALA A 125 -2.12 15.01 28.29
C ALA A 125 -1.51 13.63 28.63
N VAL A 126 -2.19 12.53 28.28
CA VAL A 126 -1.71 11.16 28.56
C VAL A 126 -0.43 10.84 27.77
N LEU A 127 -0.43 11.16 26.47
CA LEU A 127 0.74 10.94 25.61
C LEU A 127 1.92 11.81 26.04
N PHE A 128 1.64 13.06 26.40
CA PHE A 128 2.65 13.95 26.98
C PHE A 128 3.26 13.33 28.23
N LEU A 129 2.43 12.93 29.21
CA LEU A 129 2.90 12.42 30.48
C LEU A 129 3.75 11.15 30.30
N ILE A 130 3.32 10.22 29.45
CA ILE A 130 4.10 9.02 29.11
C ILE A 130 5.44 9.40 28.47
N ALA A 131 5.43 10.18 27.37
CA ALA A 131 6.65 10.51 26.63
C ALA A 131 7.64 11.31 27.50
N PHE A 132 7.15 12.30 28.25
CA PHE A 132 7.96 13.13 29.13
C PHE A 132 8.58 12.33 30.28
N CYS A 133 7.82 11.45 30.93
CA CYS A 133 8.36 10.63 32.03
C CYS A 133 9.41 9.63 31.54
N ILE A 134 9.21 9.00 30.38
CA ILE A 134 10.23 8.12 29.78
C ILE A 134 11.46 8.91 29.36
N SER A 135 11.28 10.12 28.79
CA SER A 135 12.39 11.04 28.50
C SER A 135 13.20 11.36 29.75
N LEU A 136 12.54 11.74 30.85
CA LEU A 136 13.19 12.08 32.11
C LEU A 136 13.86 10.84 32.75
N ALA A 137 13.26 9.66 32.61
CA ALA A 137 13.88 8.39 33.02
C ALA A 137 15.19 8.13 32.27
N CYS A 138 15.23 8.34 30.94
CA CYS A 138 16.46 8.20 30.16
C CYS A 138 17.53 9.19 30.61
N ALA A 139 17.16 10.45 30.86
CA ALA A 139 18.08 11.48 31.37
C ALA A 139 18.66 11.11 32.74
N HIS A 140 17.81 10.67 33.68
CA HIS A 140 18.25 10.22 35.00
C HIS A 140 19.08 8.94 34.94
N GLN A 141 18.82 8.06 33.98
CA GLN A 141 19.63 6.85 33.77
C GLN A 141 21.03 7.21 33.28
N ILE A 142 21.18 8.19 32.39
CA ILE A 142 22.49 8.73 31.98
C ILE A 142 23.24 9.30 33.21
N ALA A 143 22.54 10.05 34.06
CA ALA A 143 23.12 10.57 35.29
C ALA A 143 23.52 9.46 36.26
N GLY A 144 22.69 8.42 36.42
CA GLY A 144 22.94 7.25 37.25
C GLY A 144 24.12 6.40 36.79
N LEU A 145 24.33 6.30 35.48
CA LEU A 145 25.52 5.67 34.89
C LEU A 145 26.81 6.47 35.15
N SER A 146 26.68 7.76 35.48
CA SER A 146 27.81 8.64 35.83
C SER A 146 28.05 8.71 37.34
N ALA A 147 26.98 8.69 38.13
CA ALA A 147 27.00 8.73 39.60
C ALA A 147 25.91 7.81 40.19
N VAL A 148 26.33 6.71 40.82
CA VAL A 148 25.45 5.61 41.29
C VAL A 148 24.36 6.08 42.26
N GLY A 149 24.63 7.10 43.08
CA GLY A 149 23.69 7.59 44.10
C GLY A 149 22.62 8.59 43.61
N PHE A 150 22.79 9.22 42.44
CA PHE A 150 21.95 10.35 42.03
C PHE A 150 20.80 9.95 41.08
N GLY A 151 20.93 8.83 40.35
CA GLY A 151 20.03 8.52 39.23
C GLY A 151 19.03 7.39 39.42
N GLN A 152 19.32 6.38 40.24
CA GLN A 152 18.52 5.14 40.26
C GLN A 152 17.10 5.33 40.82
N SER A 153 16.99 6.04 41.96
CA SER A 153 15.70 6.36 42.58
C SER A 153 14.84 7.29 41.71
N ALA A 154 15.46 8.28 41.07
CA ALA A 154 14.78 9.21 40.18
C ALA A 154 14.34 8.53 38.86
N THR A 155 15.12 7.58 38.36
CA THR A 155 14.76 6.73 37.20
C THR A 155 13.57 5.84 37.55
N ALA A 156 13.61 5.17 38.72
CA ALA A 156 12.51 4.37 39.24
C ALA A 156 11.23 5.20 39.41
N ALA A 157 11.30 6.38 40.03
CA ALA A 157 10.15 7.26 40.22
C ALA A 157 9.44 7.64 38.90
N ASN A 158 10.22 7.93 37.85
CA ASN A 158 9.66 8.23 36.53
C ASN A 158 8.95 7.01 35.90
N TYR A 159 9.56 5.82 35.98
CA TYR A 159 8.91 4.61 35.49
C TYR A 159 7.66 4.24 36.30
N LEU A 160 7.66 4.48 37.62
CA LEU A 160 6.47 4.32 38.45
C LEU A 160 5.33 5.23 37.99
N LEU A 161 5.63 6.49 37.67
CA LEU A 161 4.64 7.42 37.15
C LEU A 161 4.06 6.94 35.80
N VAL A 162 4.91 6.45 34.89
CA VAL A 162 4.46 5.82 33.63
C VAL A 162 3.56 4.62 33.90
N CYS A 163 3.90 3.77 34.88
CA CYS A 163 3.10 2.61 35.26
C CYS A 163 1.71 3.01 35.77
N LEU A 164 1.63 3.98 36.69
CA LEU A 164 0.37 4.44 37.27
C LEU A 164 -0.54 5.05 36.21
N VAL A 165 0.02 5.90 35.35
CA VAL A 165 -0.71 6.53 34.23
C VAL A 165 -1.16 5.47 33.23
N GLY A 166 -0.25 4.58 32.81
CA GLY A 166 -0.55 3.51 31.86
C GLY A 166 -1.60 2.53 32.38
N LEU A 167 -1.54 2.14 33.66
CA LEU A 167 -2.54 1.27 34.28
C LEU A 167 -3.91 1.97 34.36
N TYR A 168 -3.95 3.23 34.81
CA TYR A 168 -5.22 3.97 34.93
C TYR A 168 -5.93 4.10 33.57
N PHE A 169 -5.22 4.57 32.53
CA PHE A 169 -5.80 4.76 31.21
C PHE A 169 -6.03 3.45 30.45
N GLY A 170 -5.09 2.50 30.55
CA GLY A 170 -5.19 1.18 29.92
C GLY A 170 -6.36 0.38 30.48
N PHE A 171 -6.49 0.34 31.81
CA PHE A 171 -7.59 -0.35 32.51
C PHE A 171 -8.92 0.35 32.28
N GLY A 172 -8.99 1.69 32.36
CA GLY A 172 -10.23 2.43 32.10
C GLY A 172 -10.78 2.20 30.69
N ARG A 173 -9.91 2.14 29.68
CA ARG A 173 -10.30 1.80 28.30
C ARG A 173 -10.73 0.35 28.15
N LEU A 174 -10.01 -0.58 28.77
CA LEU A 174 -10.38 -2.00 28.76
C LEU A 174 -11.75 -2.21 29.42
N LEU A 175 -12.00 -1.53 30.53
CA LEU A 175 -13.25 -1.57 31.27
C LEU A 175 -14.40 -0.96 30.46
N SER A 176 -14.18 0.17 29.78
CA SER A 176 -15.16 0.75 28.84
C SER A 176 -15.50 -0.23 27.70
N ILE A 177 -14.51 -0.96 27.15
CA ILE A 177 -14.77 -1.98 26.11
C ILE A 177 -15.59 -3.14 26.67
N ILE A 178 -15.19 -3.72 27.80
CA ILE A 178 -15.85 -4.89 28.41
C ILE A 178 -17.28 -4.54 28.82
N THR A 179 -17.49 -3.34 29.36
CA THR A 179 -18.80 -2.90 29.86
C THR A 179 -19.68 -2.25 28.79
N HIS A 180 -19.25 -2.24 27.52
CA HIS A 180 -19.93 -1.54 26.42
C HIS A 180 -20.22 -0.05 26.72
N GLY A 181 -19.27 0.65 27.36
CA GLY A 181 -19.35 2.07 27.70
C GLY A 181 -20.20 2.39 28.93
N LYS A 182 -20.62 1.40 29.73
CA LYS A 182 -21.40 1.62 30.96
C LYS A 182 -20.55 2.14 32.12
N VAL A 183 -19.25 1.83 32.15
CA VAL A 183 -18.32 2.29 33.18
C VAL A 183 -17.12 2.96 32.52
N GLU A 184 -16.99 4.28 32.72
CA GLU A 184 -15.89 5.06 32.18
C GLU A 184 -15.25 5.92 33.28
N PRO A 185 -14.06 5.54 33.77
CA PRO A 185 -13.27 6.40 34.63
C PRO A 185 -12.98 7.76 33.95
N PRO A 186 -12.94 8.87 34.71
CA PRO A 186 -12.78 10.21 34.14
C PRO A 186 -11.54 10.32 33.25
N GLY A 187 -11.73 10.85 32.04
CA GLY A 187 -10.67 11.01 31.05
C GLY A 187 -10.27 9.74 30.28
N THR A 188 -10.86 8.57 30.58
CA THR A 188 -10.54 7.30 29.91
C THR A 188 -11.54 6.88 28.82
N GLY A 189 -12.65 7.61 28.69
CA GLY A 189 -13.72 7.32 27.74
C GLY A 189 -13.31 7.39 26.26
N LEU A 190 -14.02 6.66 25.41
CA LEU A 190 -13.81 6.67 23.96
C LEU A 190 -14.59 7.84 23.32
N LYS A 191 -13.91 8.68 22.53
CA LYS A 191 -14.58 9.77 21.80
C LYS A 191 -15.66 9.22 20.87
N LYS A 192 -16.83 9.88 20.83
CA LYS A 192 -17.96 9.53 19.96
C LYS A 192 -17.60 9.78 18.48
N LYS A 193 -18.15 8.93 17.61
CA LYS A 193 -17.88 8.81 16.17
C LYS A 193 -18.04 10.12 15.35
N ALA A 194 -18.75 11.13 15.88
CA ALA A 194 -19.02 12.40 15.20
C ALA A 194 -17.85 13.41 15.21
N GLU A 195 -16.78 13.18 15.98
CA GLU A 195 -15.58 14.05 16.00
C GLU A 195 -14.40 13.50 15.18
N LEU A 196 -14.55 12.34 14.52
CA LEU A 196 -13.45 11.63 13.83
C LEU A 196 -13.26 12.03 12.35
N GLU A 197 -14.11 12.88 11.79
CA GLU A 197 -14.11 13.16 10.33
C GLU A 197 -13.13 14.26 9.87
N THR A 198 -12.21 14.73 10.71
CA THR A 198 -11.33 15.88 10.33
C THR A 198 -9.84 15.62 10.50
N GLU A 199 -9.36 14.39 10.29
CA GLU A 199 -7.91 14.10 10.24
C GLU A 199 -7.59 13.23 9.02
N GLN A 200 -7.68 13.81 7.82
CA GLN A 200 -7.05 13.28 6.60
C GLN A 200 -5.70 13.96 6.42
N ASN A 201 -4.62 13.26 6.77
CA ASN A 201 -3.28 13.61 6.30
C ASN A 201 -2.42 12.36 6.12
N GLN A 202 -1.47 12.47 5.18
CA GLN A 202 -0.55 11.43 4.71
C GLN A 202 0.21 10.71 5.86
N CYS A 203 0.81 9.55 5.55
CA CYS A 203 1.53 8.66 6.48
C CYS A 203 2.77 9.32 7.12
N SER A 204 2.53 10.26 8.04
CA SER A 204 3.57 11.06 8.68
C SER A 204 4.22 10.32 9.85
N ASP A 205 3.52 9.35 10.47
CA ASP A 205 4.01 8.58 11.63
C ASP A 205 5.29 7.84 11.31
N ALA A 206 5.32 7.27 10.11
CA ALA A 206 6.45 6.52 9.61
C ALA A 206 7.69 7.39 9.48
N VAL A 207 7.50 8.64 9.02
CA VAL A 207 8.58 9.61 8.87
C VAL A 207 9.15 9.97 10.24
N SER A 208 8.29 10.23 11.23
CA SER A 208 8.72 10.55 12.60
C SER A 208 9.59 9.46 13.22
N VAL A 209 9.17 8.19 13.12
CA VAL A 209 9.93 7.06 13.65
C VAL A 209 11.29 6.93 12.95
N CYS A 210 11.33 7.09 11.62
CA CYS A 210 12.60 7.04 10.89
C CYS A 210 13.55 8.20 11.25
N LEU A 211 13.02 9.39 11.51
CA LEU A 211 13.80 10.53 12.00
C LEU A 211 14.39 10.25 13.39
N VAL A 212 13.64 9.59 14.28
CA VAL A 212 14.18 9.09 15.56
C VAL A 212 15.29 8.07 15.33
N MET A 213 15.14 7.14 14.37
CA MET A 213 16.20 6.17 14.05
C MET A 213 17.45 6.83 13.46
N ASN A 214 17.30 7.91 12.69
CA ASN A 214 18.42 8.73 12.23
C ASN A 214 19.09 9.49 13.38
N LEU A 215 18.30 10.00 14.34
CA LEU A 215 18.82 10.63 15.56
C LEU A 215 19.62 9.64 16.40
N LEU A 216 19.09 8.41 16.58
CA LEU A 216 19.74 7.32 17.32
C LEU A 216 21.07 6.91 16.72
N SER A 217 21.10 6.66 15.41
CA SER A 217 22.32 6.24 14.74
C SER A 217 23.35 7.37 14.66
N ALA A 218 22.91 8.60 14.45
CA ALA A 218 23.77 9.78 14.46
C ALA A 218 24.39 10.03 15.84
N SER A 219 23.65 9.83 16.94
CA SER A 219 24.20 10.01 18.29
C SER A 219 25.34 9.02 18.57
N VAL A 220 25.17 7.76 18.19
CA VAL A 220 26.19 6.71 18.34
C VAL A 220 27.51 7.11 17.68
N LEU A 221 27.47 7.71 16.49
CA LEU A 221 28.67 8.09 15.74
C LEU A 221 29.20 9.48 16.10
N ALA A 222 28.36 10.40 16.56
CA ALA A 222 28.79 11.75 16.97
C ALA A 222 29.35 11.80 18.41
N CYS A 223 28.89 10.94 19.31
CA CYS A 223 29.34 10.92 20.71
C CYS A 223 30.86 10.75 20.89
N PRO A 224 31.58 9.92 20.10
CA PRO A 224 33.04 9.87 20.13
C PRO A 224 33.72 11.22 19.83
N LEU A 225 33.24 11.94 18.82
CA LEU A 225 33.78 13.26 18.45
C LEU A 225 33.57 14.30 19.55
N LEU A 226 32.41 14.23 20.22
CA LEU A 226 32.04 15.13 21.31
C LEU A 226 32.71 14.77 22.65
N GLY A 227 33.53 13.71 22.71
CA GLY A 227 34.18 13.24 23.93
C GLY A 227 33.22 12.65 24.96
N VAL A 228 31.97 12.34 24.59
CA VAL A 228 30.96 11.73 25.47
C VAL A 228 31.31 10.25 25.73
N VAL A 229 31.87 9.59 24.72
CA VAL A 229 32.30 8.19 24.75
C VAL A 229 33.73 8.14 24.19
N PRO A 230 34.65 7.34 24.76
CA PRO A 230 36.06 7.36 24.33
C PRO A 230 36.26 6.88 22.88
N ARG A 231 35.63 5.76 22.49
CA ARG A 231 35.67 5.16 21.15
C ARG A 231 34.41 4.35 20.90
N LEU A 232 34.12 4.07 19.62
CA LEU A 232 33.06 3.12 19.30
C LEU A 232 33.45 1.70 19.77
N SER A 233 32.47 0.96 20.26
CA SER A 233 32.62 -0.38 20.83
C SER A 233 31.47 -1.29 20.39
N VAL A 234 31.58 -2.60 20.64
CA VAL A 234 30.52 -3.59 20.33
C VAL A 234 29.18 -3.23 20.95
N GLY A 235 29.18 -2.57 22.11
CA GLY A 235 27.95 -2.16 22.77
C GLY A 235 27.12 -1.13 22.02
N HIS A 236 27.65 -0.55 20.94
CA HIS A 236 26.93 0.35 20.05
C HIS A 236 26.23 -0.36 18.88
N VAL A 237 26.64 -1.61 18.56
CA VAL A 237 26.06 -2.41 17.47
C VAL A 237 24.53 -2.58 17.65
N PRO A 238 24.01 -2.92 18.85
CA PRO A 238 22.58 -3.05 19.05
C PRO A 238 21.77 -1.81 18.65
N TRP A 239 22.27 -0.61 18.93
CA TRP A 239 21.58 0.63 18.58
C TRP A 239 21.53 0.88 17.07
N LEU A 240 22.66 0.66 16.38
CA LEU A 240 22.75 0.82 14.93
C LEU A 240 21.85 -0.18 14.20
N TRP A 241 21.87 -1.45 14.62
CA TRP A 241 21.02 -2.48 14.00
C TRP A 241 19.55 -2.31 14.34
N THR A 242 19.21 -1.85 15.55
CA THR A 242 17.84 -1.47 15.88
C THR A 242 17.35 -0.37 14.94
N ALA A 243 18.15 0.68 14.71
CA ALA A 243 17.82 1.73 13.75
C ALA A 243 17.61 1.18 12.33
N GLY A 244 18.51 0.29 11.85
CA GLY A 244 18.39 -0.33 10.54
C GLY A 244 17.14 -1.19 10.36
N VAL A 245 16.80 -2.02 11.35
CA VAL A 245 15.61 -2.89 11.31
C VAL A 245 14.31 -2.08 11.30
N PHE A 246 14.22 -1.05 12.15
CA PHE A 246 13.04 -0.18 12.16
C PHE A 246 12.90 0.58 10.84
N GLN A 247 13.99 1.12 10.29
CA GLN A 247 13.96 1.80 8.99
C GLN A 247 13.55 0.87 7.84
N LEU A 248 14.00 -0.38 7.86
CA LEU A 248 13.55 -1.41 6.91
C LEU A 248 12.05 -1.70 7.06
N GLY A 249 11.55 -1.83 8.29
CA GLY A 249 10.12 -2.00 8.57
C GLY A 249 9.29 -0.82 8.06
N MET A 250 9.74 0.41 8.30
CA MET A 250 9.05 1.61 7.81
C MET A 250 9.16 1.76 6.29
N CYS A 251 10.25 1.31 5.65
CA CYS A 251 10.36 1.24 4.19
C CYS A 251 9.20 0.44 3.57
N VAL A 252 8.82 -0.69 4.16
CA VAL A 252 7.65 -1.48 3.73
C VAL A 252 6.35 -0.69 3.91
N LEU A 253 6.22 0.06 5.01
CA LEU A 253 5.05 0.90 5.24
C LEU A 253 4.96 2.07 4.24
N PHE A 254 6.09 2.66 3.84
CA PHE A 254 6.10 3.70 2.79
C PHE A 254 5.69 3.15 1.43
N TYR A 255 6.11 1.93 1.08
CA TYR A 255 5.56 1.27 -0.10
C TYR A 255 4.04 1.10 0.00
N ARG A 256 3.53 0.73 1.18
CA ARG A 256 2.09 0.64 1.42
C ARG A 256 1.37 1.99 1.41
N ALA A 257 2.07 3.06 1.76
CA ALA A 257 1.59 4.45 1.73
C ALA A 257 1.75 5.11 0.35
N MET A 258 2.14 4.35 -0.68
CA MET A 258 2.34 4.82 -2.05
C MET A 258 3.47 5.83 -2.21
N ASP A 259 4.43 5.80 -1.29
CA ASP A 259 5.54 6.73 -1.24
C ASP A 259 6.86 6.04 -1.61
N THR A 260 7.15 5.98 -2.91
CA THR A 260 8.37 5.35 -3.46
C THR A 260 9.64 6.07 -3.04
N LEU A 261 9.62 7.40 -2.93
CA LEU A 261 10.81 8.21 -2.62
C LEU A 261 11.22 8.04 -1.14
N ALA A 262 10.26 8.10 -0.22
CA ALA A 262 10.53 7.88 1.19
C ALA A 262 10.92 6.41 1.44
N ALA A 263 10.25 5.44 0.79
CA ALA A 263 10.64 4.04 0.86
C ALA A 263 12.10 3.84 0.41
N THR A 264 12.48 4.42 -0.72
CA THR A 264 13.86 4.33 -1.23
C THR A 264 14.85 4.99 -0.27
N PHE A 265 14.54 6.18 0.25
CA PHE A 265 15.41 6.91 1.17
C PHE A 265 15.68 6.12 2.45
N TYR A 266 14.62 5.61 3.09
CA TYR A 266 14.77 4.87 4.33
C TYR A 266 15.30 3.44 4.12
N GLY A 267 15.10 2.87 2.93
CA GLY A 267 15.85 1.69 2.48
C GLY A 267 17.34 1.99 2.46
N PHE A 268 17.77 3.10 1.86
CA PHE A 268 19.19 3.48 1.83
C PHE A 268 19.78 3.76 3.21
N THR A 269 19.06 4.49 4.08
CA THR A 269 19.54 4.72 5.44
C THR A 269 19.66 3.42 6.21
N ALA A 270 18.73 2.46 6.03
CA ALA A 270 18.84 1.14 6.67
C ALA A 270 20.13 0.42 6.27
N ILE A 271 20.51 0.46 4.98
CA ILE A 271 21.79 -0.13 4.52
C ILE A 271 22.98 0.54 5.23
N LEU A 272 23.00 1.88 5.32
CA LEU A 272 24.05 2.60 6.06
C LEU A 272 24.15 2.10 7.50
N ARG A 273 23.02 1.89 8.18
CA ARG A 273 23.02 1.48 9.61
C ARG A 273 23.49 0.05 9.82
N PHE A 274 23.15 -0.85 8.90
CA PHE A 274 23.71 -2.21 8.92
C PHE A 274 25.22 -2.19 8.66
N ALA A 275 25.69 -1.39 7.71
CA ALA A 275 27.11 -1.23 7.42
C ALA A 275 27.89 -0.62 8.60
N GLU A 276 27.35 0.42 9.24
CA GLU A 276 27.91 1.05 10.43
C GLU A 276 28.01 0.05 11.60
N GLY A 277 26.93 -0.70 11.87
CA GLY A 277 26.92 -1.70 12.93
C GLY A 277 27.88 -2.86 12.65
N TYR A 278 28.00 -3.29 11.39
CA TYR A 278 29.00 -4.29 11.01
C TYR A 278 30.43 -3.77 11.19
N SER A 279 30.69 -2.50 10.81
CA SER A 279 31.99 -1.86 11.04
C SER A 279 32.36 -1.79 12.52
N ALA A 280 31.38 -1.49 13.36
CA ALA A 280 31.53 -1.44 14.81
C ALA A 280 31.84 -2.83 15.39
N LEU A 281 31.17 -3.88 14.87
CA LEU A 281 31.42 -5.27 15.24
C LEU A 281 32.85 -5.72 14.88
N LEU A 282 33.35 -5.33 13.71
CA LEU A 282 34.69 -5.72 13.24
C LEU A 282 35.82 -5.07 14.03
N SER A 283 35.58 -3.87 14.55
CA SER A 283 36.51 -3.18 15.45
C SER A 283 36.81 -4.02 16.71
N PHE A 284 35.89 -4.90 17.14
CA PHE A 284 36.11 -5.86 18.22
C PHE A 284 37.23 -6.86 17.92
N TYR A 285 37.29 -7.33 16.67
CA TYR A 285 38.25 -8.33 16.22
C TYR A 285 39.60 -7.70 15.81
N SER A 286 39.83 -6.42 16.18
CA SER A 286 41.03 -5.65 15.81
C SER A 286 41.26 -5.53 14.29
N ILE A 287 40.18 -5.66 13.50
CA ILE A 287 40.23 -5.49 12.05
C ILE A 287 39.90 -4.03 11.73
N GLN A 288 40.81 -3.32 11.05
CA GLN A 288 40.57 -1.94 10.66
C GLN A 288 39.61 -1.89 9.45
N PRO A 289 38.43 -1.26 9.58
CA PRO A 289 37.46 -1.21 8.51
C PRO A 289 37.91 -0.21 7.44
N PHE A 290 37.90 -0.66 6.19
CA PHE A 290 38.22 0.17 5.02
C PHE A 290 37.01 0.25 4.10
N SER A 291 36.59 1.46 3.75
CA SER A 291 35.49 1.70 2.81
C SER A 291 36.06 2.09 1.44
N PRO A 292 35.82 1.31 0.37
CA PRO A 292 36.38 1.61 -0.94
C PRO A 292 35.70 2.83 -1.57
N VAL A 293 36.49 3.85 -1.94
CA VAL A 293 36.03 5.17 -2.43
C VAL A 293 34.93 5.14 -3.52
N PRO A 294 34.99 4.26 -4.54
CA PRO A 294 33.98 4.25 -5.61
C PRO A 294 32.56 4.02 -5.08
N PHE A 295 32.41 3.22 -4.02
CA PHE A 295 31.11 2.85 -3.49
C PHE A 295 30.38 4.01 -2.77
N PRO A 296 30.95 4.68 -1.73
CA PRO A 296 30.30 5.83 -1.11
C PRO A 296 30.13 7.01 -2.07
N ALA A 297 31.01 7.15 -3.07
CA ALA A 297 30.84 8.13 -4.13
C ALA A 297 29.56 7.89 -4.94
N VAL A 298 29.33 6.67 -5.44
CA VAL A 298 28.09 6.32 -6.15
C VAL A 298 26.87 6.45 -5.23
N PHE A 299 26.99 6.05 -3.97
CA PHE A 299 25.89 6.18 -3.03
C PHE A 299 25.51 7.65 -2.78
N SER A 300 26.50 8.54 -2.72
CA SER A 300 26.26 9.98 -2.61
C SER A 300 25.47 10.53 -3.79
N VAL A 301 25.77 10.08 -5.01
CA VAL A 301 25.03 10.44 -6.24
C VAL A 301 23.57 9.97 -6.16
N LEU A 302 23.33 8.74 -5.70
CA LEU A 302 21.96 8.22 -5.54
C LEU A 302 21.17 9.03 -4.51
N PHE A 303 21.77 9.40 -3.37
CA PHE A 303 21.13 10.29 -2.39
C PHE A 303 20.89 11.69 -2.96
N SER A 304 21.81 12.25 -3.74
CA SER A 304 21.62 13.56 -4.37
C SER A 304 20.48 13.55 -5.38
N ILE A 305 20.35 12.52 -6.20
CA ILE A 305 19.21 12.36 -7.11
C ILE A 305 17.92 12.27 -6.30
N LEU A 306 17.89 11.43 -5.27
CA LEU A 306 16.71 11.27 -4.42
C LEU A 306 16.32 12.57 -3.72
N ALA A 307 17.29 13.35 -3.26
CA ALA A 307 17.09 14.67 -2.66
C ALA A 307 16.40 15.64 -3.62
N VAL A 308 16.89 15.71 -4.87
CA VAL A 308 16.30 16.56 -5.91
C VAL A 308 14.84 16.18 -6.17
N PHE A 309 14.55 14.88 -6.31
CA PHE A 309 13.19 14.42 -6.56
C PHE A 309 12.29 14.52 -5.32
N SER A 310 12.84 14.46 -4.11
CA SER A 310 12.08 14.66 -2.87
C SER A 310 11.64 16.12 -2.65
N CYS A 311 12.35 17.09 -3.26
CA CYS A 311 11.92 18.50 -3.29
C CYS A 311 10.49 18.68 -3.85
N GLN A 312 9.98 17.73 -4.64
CA GLN A 312 8.61 17.77 -5.14
C GLN A 312 7.56 17.75 -4.03
N LYS A 313 7.86 17.09 -2.91
CA LYS A 313 6.98 17.08 -1.73
C LYS A 313 7.26 18.28 -0.83
N SER A 314 8.54 18.49 -0.53
CA SER A 314 9.00 19.48 0.44
C SER A 314 10.45 19.84 0.15
N LEU A 315 10.75 21.13 0.02
CA LEU A 315 12.12 21.61 -0.16
C LEU A 315 12.99 21.21 1.03
N VAL A 316 12.43 21.29 2.24
CA VAL A 316 13.11 20.94 3.49
C VAL A 316 13.50 19.46 3.51
N GLU A 317 12.64 18.56 3.01
CA GLU A 317 12.99 17.12 2.90
C GLU A 317 14.16 16.89 1.94
N GLY A 318 14.16 17.53 0.77
CA GLY A 318 15.27 17.43 -0.17
C GLY A 318 16.59 17.94 0.43
N LEU A 319 16.57 19.10 1.10
CA LEU A 319 17.74 19.65 1.79
C LEU A 319 18.25 18.73 2.90
N TYR A 320 17.36 18.13 3.68
CA TYR A 320 17.73 17.16 4.71
C TYR A 320 18.43 15.93 4.11
N GLN A 321 17.92 15.39 3.01
CA GLN A 321 18.52 14.23 2.34
C GLN A 321 19.93 14.50 1.80
N LEU A 322 20.26 15.75 1.44
CA LEU A 322 21.63 16.12 1.01
C LEU A 322 22.68 15.92 2.10
N PHE A 323 22.32 15.95 3.39
CA PHE A 323 23.27 15.64 4.46
C PHE A 323 23.71 14.16 4.44
N PHE A 324 22.87 13.25 3.93
CA PHE A 324 23.26 11.86 3.72
C PHE A 324 24.17 11.70 2.51
N ALA A 325 23.99 12.52 1.46
CA ALA A 325 24.96 12.61 0.37
C ALA A 325 26.31 13.15 0.88
N ALA A 326 26.30 14.24 1.67
CA ALA A 326 27.50 14.79 2.30
C ALA A 326 28.18 13.77 3.22
N TYR A 327 27.41 12.95 3.94
CA TYR A 327 27.94 11.88 4.77
C TYR A 327 28.64 10.81 3.92
N CYS A 328 28.05 10.38 2.81
CA CYS A 328 28.68 9.45 1.89
C CYS A 328 29.95 10.03 1.25
N ILE A 329 29.96 11.34 0.93
CA ILE A 329 31.16 12.05 0.44
C ILE A 329 32.24 12.08 1.53
N ALA A 330 31.89 12.33 2.79
CA ALA A 330 32.85 12.30 3.89
C ALA A 330 33.47 10.91 4.08
N ILE A 331 32.69 9.85 3.92
CA ILE A 331 33.18 8.46 3.93
C ILE A 331 34.11 8.21 2.73
N ALA A 332 33.77 8.72 1.53
CA ALA A 332 34.60 8.58 0.34
C ALA A 332 35.94 9.32 0.47
N ALA A 333 35.94 10.50 1.11
CA ALA A 333 37.12 11.35 1.25
C ALA A 333 38.16 10.77 2.24
N GLN A 334 37.72 10.01 3.23
CA GLN A 334 38.59 9.34 4.20
C GLN A 334 38.26 7.84 4.30
N PRO A 335 38.93 7.00 3.49
CA PRO A 335 38.54 5.59 3.34
C PRO A 335 38.85 4.70 4.56
N GLN A 336 39.44 5.24 5.64
CA GLN A 336 39.59 4.57 6.94
C GLN A 336 38.28 4.44 7.74
N GLY A 337 37.13 4.68 7.10
CA GLY A 337 35.81 4.26 7.58
C GLY A 337 35.08 5.30 8.43
N PHE A 338 33.87 4.94 8.86
CA PHE A 338 32.88 5.75 9.58
C PHE A 338 33.38 6.45 10.87
N PHE A 339 34.60 6.13 11.32
CA PHE A 339 35.16 6.48 12.63
C PHE A 339 36.06 7.72 12.62
N GLN A 340 36.15 8.43 11.50
CA GLN A 340 36.99 9.61 11.39
C GLN A 340 36.26 10.89 11.81
N GLY A 341 37.00 11.89 12.26
CA GLY A 341 36.41 13.15 12.74
C GLY A 341 35.53 13.85 11.69
N GLY A 342 35.88 13.75 10.40
CA GLY A 342 35.08 14.30 9.31
C GLY A 342 33.71 13.64 9.16
N THR A 343 33.65 12.31 9.16
CA THR A 343 32.38 11.56 9.06
C THR A 343 31.52 11.74 10.31
N GLN A 344 32.14 11.77 11.50
CA GLN A 344 31.46 12.01 12.77
C GLN A 344 30.89 13.44 12.84
N GLY A 345 31.59 14.43 12.28
CA GLY A 345 31.11 15.81 12.20
C GLY A 345 29.82 15.93 11.39
N VAL A 346 29.75 15.25 10.23
CA VAL A 346 28.51 15.20 9.43
C VAL A 346 27.39 14.47 10.19
N GLN A 347 27.68 13.40 10.93
CA GLN A 347 26.69 12.75 11.80
C GLN A 347 26.18 13.69 12.90
N GLY A 348 27.05 14.52 13.48
CA GLY A 348 26.63 15.59 14.41
C GLY A 348 25.63 16.56 13.77
N ALA A 349 25.84 16.96 12.50
CA ALA A 349 24.88 17.77 11.76
C ALA A 349 23.56 17.01 11.50
N ILE A 350 23.63 15.75 11.09
CA ILE A 350 22.44 14.89 10.90
C ILE A 350 21.66 14.74 12.21
N PHE A 351 22.33 14.65 13.36
CA PHE A 351 21.67 14.60 14.67
C PHE A 351 20.80 15.85 14.91
N VAL A 352 21.38 17.04 14.78
CA VAL A 352 20.67 18.31 14.99
C VAL A 352 19.51 18.47 14.00
N LEU A 353 19.76 18.19 12.72
CA LEU A 353 18.75 18.32 11.68
C LEU A 353 17.63 17.29 11.82
N SER A 354 17.94 16.06 12.23
CA SER A 354 16.91 15.04 12.48
C SER A 354 16.01 15.43 13.65
N ALA A 355 16.54 16.07 14.70
CA ALA A 355 15.75 16.61 15.80
C ALA A 355 14.83 17.77 15.33
N GLY A 356 15.35 18.69 14.52
CA GLY A 356 14.56 19.78 13.93
C GLY A 356 13.47 19.26 12.99
N MET A 357 13.80 18.32 12.11
CA MET A 357 12.85 17.64 11.22
C MET A 357 11.78 16.88 12.00
N LEU A 358 12.16 16.20 13.09
CA LEU A 358 11.22 15.49 13.95
C LEU A 358 10.22 16.46 14.55
N LEU A 359 10.67 17.62 15.06
CA LEU A 359 9.80 18.66 15.58
C LEU A 359 8.84 19.19 14.50
N ILE A 360 9.36 19.57 13.32
CA ILE A 360 8.53 20.08 12.22
C ILE A 360 7.49 19.04 11.78
N THR A 361 7.92 17.80 11.58
CA THR A 361 7.05 16.71 11.10
C THR A 361 5.96 16.40 12.12
N THR A 362 6.33 16.21 13.39
CA THR A 362 5.38 15.92 14.46
C THR A 362 4.44 17.09 14.75
N PHE A 363 4.91 18.33 14.66
CA PHE A 363 4.06 19.50 14.79
C PHE A 363 3.05 19.61 13.64
N ASN A 364 3.51 19.44 12.39
CA ASN A 364 2.66 19.51 11.20
C ASN A 364 1.65 18.37 11.10
N MET A 365 1.87 17.23 11.76
CA MET A 365 0.86 16.18 11.87
C MET A 365 -0.42 16.66 12.56
N VAL A 366 -0.30 17.54 13.54
CA VAL A 366 -1.36 17.75 14.53
C VAL A 366 -1.74 19.21 14.73
N SER A 367 -0.94 20.16 14.26
CA SER A 367 -1.26 21.58 14.29
C SER A 367 -2.17 21.98 13.12
N THR A 368 -3.13 22.86 13.38
CA THR A 368 -3.95 23.52 12.35
C THR A 368 -3.14 24.56 11.56
N THR A 369 -2.09 25.11 12.16
CA THR A 369 -1.13 26.01 11.51
C THR A 369 0.13 25.22 11.17
N MET A 370 0.36 24.94 9.89
CA MET A 370 1.53 24.17 9.45
C MET A 370 2.76 25.07 9.38
N ILE A 371 3.89 24.56 9.86
CA ILE A 371 5.20 25.13 9.61
C ILE A 371 5.51 24.96 8.11
N PRO A 372 5.82 26.04 7.38
CA PRO A 372 6.05 25.97 5.95
C PRO A 372 7.31 25.16 5.65
N THR A 373 7.17 24.09 4.86
CA THR A 373 8.28 23.21 4.45
C THR A 373 8.76 23.48 3.02
N GLY A 374 8.26 24.55 2.39
CA GLY A 374 8.57 24.91 1.00
C GLY A 374 7.86 24.03 -0.03
N GLN A 375 6.70 23.47 0.33
CA GLN A 375 5.86 22.72 -0.61
C GLN A 375 5.55 23.59 -1.85
N GLY A 376 5.65 23.01 -3.04
CA GLY A 376 5.39 23.71 -4.30
C GLY A 376 6.55 24.55 -4.84
N CYS A 377 7.64 24.76 -4.10
CA CYS A 377 8.83 25.46 -4.62
C CYS A 377 9.43 24.74 -5.84
N PHE A 378 9.56 23.41 -5.74
CA PHE A 378 9.99 22.57 -6.85
C PHE A 378 9.01 22.60 -8.02
N LYS A 379 7.70 22.61 -7.74
CA LYS A 379 6.67 22.74 -8.79
C LYS A 379 6.78 24.08 -9.53
N ALA A 380 7.04 25.16 -8.81
CA ALA A 380 7.27 26.49 -9.40
C ALA A 380 8.56 26.54 -10.24
N LEU A 381 9.62 25.85 -9.81
CA LEU A 381 10.87 25.73 -10.58
C LEU A 381 10.66 24.92 -11.88
N VAL A 382 10.03 23.75 -11.78
CA VAL A 382 9.77 22.86 -12.93
C VAL A 382 8.81 23.50 -13.92
N ALA A 383 7.80 24.24 -13.46
CA ALA A 383 6.85 24.95 -14.33
C ALA A 383 7.52 26.00 -15.24
N ARG A 384 8.73 26.46 -14.91
CA ARG A 384 9.51 27.37 -15.77
C ARG A 384 10.23 26.65 -16.91
N ILE A 385 10.36 25.33 -16.86
CA ILE A 385 11.05 24.53 -17.88
C ILE A 385 10.01 24.03 -18.89
N GLN A 386 10.12 24.46 -20.14
CA GLN A 386 9.24 24.00 -21.22
C GLN A 386 9.43 22.49 -21.46
N GLY A 387 8.31 21.74 -21.54
CA GLY A 387 8.30 20.31 -21.84
C GLY A 387 8.28 19.37 -20.62
N LEU A 388 8.43 19.87 -19.39
CA LEU A 388 8.33 19.08 -18.16
C LEU A 388 7.07 19.44 -17.38
N THR A 389 6.07 18.56 -17.42
CA THR A 389 4.89 18.66 -16.56
C THR A 389 4.95 17.61 -15.45
N LEU A 390 4.93 18.08 -14.20
CA LEU A 390 4.85 17.19 -13.04
C LEU A 390 3.53 16.43 -13.08
N ARG A 391 3.61 15.13 -12.80
CA ARG A 391 2.42 14.29 -12.73
C ARG A 391 1.58 14.69 -11.52
N ALA A 392 0.27 14.87 -11.73
CA ALA A 392 -0.65 15.04 -10.62
C ALA A 392 -0.68 13.74 -9.79
N HIS A 393 -0.88 13.84 -8.47
CA HIS A 393 -1.04 12.68 -7.60
C HIS A 393 -2.39 12.00 -7.89
N ASP A 394 -2.48 11.27 -9.01
CA ASP A 394 -3.66 10.52 -9.41
C ASP A 394 -3.73 9.23 -8.59
N LYS A 395 -4.83 9.03 -7.87
CA LYS A 395 -5.11 7.81 -7.10
C LYS A 395 -5.15 6.53 -7.97
N GLU A 396 -5.33 6.68 -9.28
CA GLU A 396 -5.38 5.59 -10.27
C GLU A 396 -3.99 5.07 -10.72
N LEU A 397 -2.89 5.78 -10.38
CA LEU A 397 -1.54 5.44 -10.86
C LEU A 397 -1.02 4.07 -10.42
N HIS A 398 -1.65 3.53 -9.39
CA HIS A 398 -1.18 2.35 -8.68
C HIS A 398 -2.05 1.12 -8.91
N ALA A 399 -2.90 1.16 -9.94
CA ALA A 399 -3.58 -0.03 -10.45
C ALA A 399 -2.54 -1.06 -10.94
N PRO A 400 -2.37 -2.22 -10.28
CA PRO A 400 -1.55 -3.31 -10.77
C PRO A 400 -2.13 -3.87 -12.06
N HIS A 401 -1.28 -4.60 -12.77
CA HIS A 401 -1.62 -5.23 -14.05
C HIS A 401 -2.80 -6.24 -13.98
N LEU A 402 -3.21 -6.60 -12.75
CA LEU A 402 -4.24 -7.60 -12.43
C LEU A 402 -5.30 -7.10 -11.41
N GLY A 403 -5.43 -5.80 -11.09
CA GLY A 403 -6.43 -5.35 -10.09
C GLY A 403 -6.07 -4.04 -9.37
N TYR A 404 -6.38 -3.91 -8.06
CA TYR A 404 -5.91 -2.85 -7.14
C TYR A 404 -4.67 -3.34 -6.35
N SER A 405 -3.61 -2.53 -6.22
CA SER A 405 -2.41 -2.91 -5.47
C SER A 405 -2.36 -2.11 -4.19
N LYS A 406 -1.90 -2.79 -3.15
CA LYS A 406 -1.65 -2.22 -1.85
C LYS A 406 -0.28 -1.52 -1.76
N TYR A 407 0.58 -1.63 -2.77
CA TYR A 407 1.96 -1.17 -2.71
C TYR A 407 2.41 -0.36 -3.93
N ALA A 408 3.34 0.57 -3.69
CA ALA A 408 4.04 1.36 -4.70
C ALA A 408 5.09 0.54 -5.48
N ASP A 409 5.61 1.11 -6.57
CA ASP A 409 6.59 0.50 -7.47
C ASP A 409 7.97 0.37 -6.79
N ALA A 410 8.52 -0.85 -6.77
CA ALA A 410 9.77 -1.16 -6.07
C ALA A 410 11.02 -1.09 -6.97
N GLU A 411 10.86 -0.82 -8.27
CA GLU A 411 11.92 -0.83 -9.26
C GLU A 411 13.00 0.21 -8.97
N VAL A 412 12.62 1.38 -8.43
CA VAL A 412 13.56 2.42 -8.04
C VAL A 412 14.56 1.89 -7.01
N LEU A 413 14.09 1.30 -5.92
CA LEU A 413 14.97 0.73 -4.90
C LEU A 413 15.69 -0.52 -5.40
N GLY A 414 15.03 -1.39 -6.16
CA GLY A 414 15.63 -2.62 -6.69
C GLY A 414 16.81 -2.36 -7.63
N HIS A 415 16.66 -1.42 -8.56
CA HIS A 415 17.76 -1.02 -9.44
C HIS A 415 18.86 -0.26 -8.68
N ALA A 416 18.50 0.63 -7.74
CA ALA A 416 19.52 1.30 -6.92
C ALA A 416 20.34 0.32 -6.07
N CYS A 417 19.70 -0.69 -5.48
CA CYS A 417 20.40 -1.75 -4.75
C CYS A 417 21.36 -2.53 -5.66
N SER A 418 20.97 -2.74 -6.93
CA SER A 418 21.81 -3.39 -7.93
C SER A 418 23.03 -2.54 -8.30
N VAL A 419 22.87 -1.21 -8.41
CA VAL A 419 23.99 -0.26 -8.55
C VAL A 419 24.94 -0.39 -7.36
N LEU A 420 24.42 -0.32 -6.15
CA LEU A 420 25.22 -0.39 -4.93
C LEU A 420 25.99 -1.71 -4.81
N ALA A 421 25.33 -2.84 -5.07
CA ALA A 421 25.97 -4.15 -5.04
C ALA A 421 27.07 -4.29 -6.12
N ALA A 422 26.81 -3.81 -7.34
CA ALA A 422 27.78 -3.87 -8.44
C ALA A 422 29.05 -3.08 -8.14
N PHE A 423 28.90 -1.81 -7.71
CA PHE A 423 30.05 -0.96 -7.39
C PHE A 423 30.76 -1.39 -6.10
N ALA A 424 30.07 -2.04 -5.16
CA ALA A 424 30.73 -2.62 -3.98
C ALA A 424 31.73 -3.72 -4.34
N VAL A 425 31.51 -4.47 -5.44
CA VAL A 425 32.41 -5.51 -5.93
C VAL A 425 33.66 -4.96 -6.64
N THR A 426 33.58 -3.76 -7.23
CA THR A 426 34.71 -3.13 -7.97
C THR A 426 35.93 -2.80 -7.11
N ALA A 427 35.81 -2.91 -5.78
CA ALA A 427 36.90 -2.73 -4.85
C ALA A 427 37.89 -3.91 -4.94
N THR A 428 39.00 -3.72 -5.67
CA THR A 428 40.03 -4.75 -5.83
C THR A 428 40.73 -5.10 -4.52
N VAL A 429 40.91 -6.40 -4.36
CA VAL A 429 41.80 -7.08 -3.40
C VAL A 429 43.24 -6.70 -3.73
N GLY A 430 43.82 -5.78 -2.96
CA GLY A 430 45.27 -5.68 -2.81
C GLY A 430 45.80 -6.81 -1.93
N ASP A 431 47.07 -7.16 -2.10
CA ASP A 431 47.76 -8.40 -1.67
C ASP A 431 47.88 -8.68 -0.14
N ARG A 432 46.84 -8.39 0.65
CA ARG A 432 46.74 -8.72 2.07
C ARG A 432 45.32 -9.19 2.40
N ASN A 433 45.16 -10.50 2.62
CA ASN A 433 43.96 -11.06 3.23
C ASN A 433 43.83 -10.63 4.70
N PRO A 434 42.61 -10.50 5.26
CA PRO A 434 41.33 -10.93 4.69
C PRO A 434 40.60 -9.78 3.98
N LEU A 435 40.13 -10.10 2.76
CA LEU A 435 38.73 -10.02 2.32
C LEU A 435 37.80 -8.92 2.92
N SER A 436 36.85 -8.46 2.11
CA SER A 436 35.40 -8.46 2.44
C SER A 436 34.77 -7.56 3.51
N VAL A 437 35.55 -7.02 4.44
CA VAL A 437 35.11 -6.55 5.78
C VAL A 437 34.12 -5.38 5.77
N LEU A 438 33.89 -4.68 4.66
CA LEU A 438 32.73 -3.78 4.55
C LEU A 438 31.81 -4.10 3.38
N VAL A 439 32.32 -4.81 2.38
CA VAL A 439 31.58 -5.16 1.16
C VAL A 439 30.40 -6.09 1.49
N LEU A 440 30.54 -6.95 2.50
CA LEU A 440 29.52 -7.95 2.84
C LEU A 440 28.15 -7.33 3.18
N PRO A 441 28.00 -6.35 4.10
CA PRO A 441 26.73 -5.64 4.27
C PRO A 441 26.19 -5.01 2.99
N TRP A 442 27.04 -4.40 2.16
CA TRP A 442 26.59 -3.74 0.93
C TRP A 442 26.07 -4.74 -0.10
N VAL A 443 26.76 -5.86 -0.28
CA VAL A 443 26.38 -6.89 -1.26
C VAL A 443 25.22 -7.73 -0.75
N VAL A 444 25.21 -8.12 0.53
CA VAL A 444 24.19 -9.01 1.09
C VAL A 444 22.93 -8.26 1.52
N VAL A 445 23.05 -7.09 2.14
CA VAL A 445 21.89 -6.32 2.60
C VAL A 445 21.28 -5.52 1.45
N ALA A 446 22.08 -4.76 0.69
CA ALA A 446 21.56 -4.02 -0.46
C ALA A 446 21.26 -4.97 -1.63
N GLY A 447 22.27 -5.71 -2.09
CA GLY A 447 22.14 -6.62 -3.22
C GLY A 447 21.22 -7.81 -2.98
N GLY A 448 21.11 -8.30 -1.73
CA GLY A 448 20.27 -9.44 -1.36
C GLY A 448 18.97 -9.06 -0.66
N GLY A 449 19.05 -8.71 0.63
CA GLY A 449 17.88 -8.51 1.49
C GLY A 449 16.85 -7.50 0.95
N LEU A 450 17.32 -6.33 0.49
CA LEU A 450 16.44 -5.32 -0.10
C LEU A 450 15.95 -5.69 -1.50
N GLN A 451 16.72 -6.42 -2.28
CA GLN A 451 16.23 -6.98 -3.54
C GLN A 451 15.12 -8.01 -3.33
N LEU A 452 15.24 -8.90 -2.33
CA LEU A 452 14.17 -9.84 -1.96
C LEU A 452 12.91 -9.10 -1.51
N LEU A 453 13.07 -7.99 -0.76
CA LEU A 453 11.96 -7.11 -0.43
C LEU A 453 11.32 -6.51 -1.70
N CYS A 454 12.12 -5.97 -2.62
CA CYS A 454 11.62 -5.42 -3.89
C CYS A 454 10.90 -6.49 -4.72
N GLY A 455 11.42 -7.71 -4.77
CA GLY A 455 10.79 -8.84 -5.45
C GLY A 455 9.45 -9.22 -4.82
N SER A 456 9.36 -9.20 -3.50
CA SER A 456 8.10 -9.45 -2.76
C SER A 456 7.06 -8.35 -3.00
N VAL A 457 7.49 -7.09 -3.02
CA VAL A 457 6.62 -5.94 -3.33
C VAL A 457 6.14 -6.00 -4.78
N ALA A 458 7.02 -6.29 -5.74
CA ALA A 458 6.67 -6.46 -7.15
C ALA A 458 5.67 -7.62 -7.36
N PHE A 459 5.85 -8.74 -6.65
CA PHE A 459 4.90 -9.86 -6.66
C PHE A 459 3.51 -9.42 -6.18
N ALA A 460 3.44 -8.67 -5.07
CA ALA A 460 2.20 -8.13 -4.54
C ALA A 460 1.53 -7.11 -5.49
N ARG A 461 2.27 -6.56 -6.46
CA ARG A 461 1.75 -5.73 -7.57
C ARG A 461 1.34 -6.54 -8.81
N GLY A 462 1.46 -7.87 -8.80
CA GLY A 462 1.22 -8.70 -9.99
C GLY A 462 2.29 -8.54 -11.07
N LYS A 463 3.45 -7.97 -10.76
CA LYS A 463 4.62 -7.84 -11.65
C LYS A 463 5.51 -9.07 -11.50
N THR A 464 5.07 -10.18 -12.09
CA THR A 464 5.70 -11.50 -11.89
C THR A 464 7.10 -11.58 -12.47
N PHE A 465 7.37 -10.93 -13.60
CA PHE A 465 8.69 -10.91 -14.20
C PHE A 465 9.70 -10.14 -13.33
N GLU A 466 9.37 -8.90 -12.98
CA GLU A 466 10.21 -8.02 -12.16
C GLU A 466 10.47 -8.65 -10.79
N SER A 467 9.44 -9.26 -10.20
CA SER A 467 9.57 -10.05 -8.98
C SER A 467 10.59 -11.17 -9.12
N THR A 468 10.47 -11.97 -10.18
CA THR A 468 11.39 -13.09 -10.44
C THR A 468 12.83 -12.60 -10.59
N VAL A 469 13.03 -11.50 -11.33
CA VAL A 469 14.37 -10.91 -11.53
C VAL A 469 14.97 -10.45 -10.22
N PHE A 470 14.26 -9.61 -9.44
CA PHE A 470 14.79 -9.11 -8.17
C PHE A 470 14.99 -10.22 -7.14
N THR A 471 14.12 -11.23 -7.09
CA THR A 471 14.32 -12.36 -6.17
C THR A 471 15.52 -13.20 -6.58
N LEU A 472 15.66 -13.54 -7.86
CA LEU A 472 16.78 -14.34 -8.37
C LEU A 472 18.12 -13.63 -8.14
N TYR A 473 18.19 -12.35 -8.48
CA TYR A 473 19.42 -11.57 -8.37
C TYR A 473 19.76 -11.34 -6.90
N GLY A 474 18.74 -11.14 -6.05
CA GLY A 474 18.90 -11.04 -4.61
C GLY A 474 19.47 -12.31 -3.98
N VAL A 475 18.96 -13.47 -4.35
CA VAL A 475 19.51 -14.77 -3.91
C VAL A 475 20.95 -14.92 -4.38
N MET A 476 21.24 -14.60 -5.63
CA MET A 476 22.60 -14.69 -6.17
C MET A 476 23.56 -13.76 -5.42
N TRP A 477 23.22 -12.49 -5.23
CA TRP A 477 24.04 -11.54 -4.48
C TRP A 477 24.27 -11.98 -3.04
N ALA A 478 23.25 -12.52 -2.36
CA ALA A 478 23.39 -13.02 -1.00
C ALA A 478 24.32 -14.25 -0.94
N VAL A 479 24.10 -15.25 -1.79
CA VAL A 479 24.90 -16.48 -1.83
C VAL A 479 26.34 -16.18 -2.23
N TRP A 480 26.55 -15.43 -3.30
CA TRP A 480 27.89 -15.05 -3.76
C TRP A 480 28.59 -14.13 -2.77
N GLY A 481 27.86 -13.16 -2.19
CA GLY A 481 28.38 -12.28 -1.15
C GLY A 481 28.88 -13.07 0.05
N LEU A 482 28.06 -13.98 0.58
CA LEU A 482 28.43 -14.81 1.74
C LEU A 482 29.56 -15.81 1.44
N THR A 483 29.60 -16.37 0.24
CA THR A 483 30.65 -17.33 -0.14
C THR A 483 31.97 -16.63 -0.40
N ARG A 484 32.01 -15.63 -1.29
CA ARG A 484 33.23 -14.89 -1.67
C ARG A 484 33.77 -14.03 -0.53
N TYR A 485 32.90 -13.33 0.18
CA TYR A 485 33.29 -12.33 1.18
C TYR A 485 33.10 -12.81 2.62
N GLY A 486 32.12 -13.69 2.89
CA GLY A 486 31.83 -14.17 4.24
C GLY A 486 32.70 -15.33 4.73
N GLY A 487 33.52 -15.95 3.86
CA GLY A 487 34.44 -17.03 4.25
C GLY A 487 33.77 -18.31 4.76
N LEU A 488 32.45 -18.45 4.60
CA LEU A 488 31.63 -19.52 5.16
C LEU A 488 31.97 -20.93 4.62
N TYR A 489 32.77 -21.04 3.56
CA TYR A 489 33.04 -22.31 2.85
C TYR A 489 34.54 -22.60 2.57
N GLY A 490 35.50 -21.96 3.26
CA GLY A 490 36.93 -22.19 3.01
C GLY A 490 37.42 -21.60 1.67
N GLU A 491 38.48 -22.14 1.05
CA GLU A 491 38.93 -21.68 -0.28
C GLU A 491 37.81 -21.93 -1.31
N THR A 492 37.16 -20.83 -1.71
CA THR A 492 35.89 -20.71 -2.46
C THR A 492 35.90 -21.28 -3.88
N ARG A 493 36.97 -21.96 -4.28
CA ARG A 493 37.18 -22.50 -5.62
C ARG A 493 36.85 -23.97 -5.63
N GLY A 494 35.84 -24.36 -6.39
CA GLY A 494 35.41 -25.75 -6.42
C GLY A 494 34.32 -26.05 -7.43
N PHE A 495 34.31 -27.30 -7.89
CA PHE A 495 33.37 -27.80 -8.89
C PHE A 495 31.90 -27.59 -8.47
N HIS A 496 31.56 -27.81 -7.20
CA HIS A 496 30.18 -27.67 -6.71
C HIS A 496 29.65 -26.23 -6.80
N VAL A 497 30.49 -25.23 -6.50
CA VAL A 497 30.12 -23.82 -6.62
C VAL A 497 29.91 -23.46 -8.10
N ALA A 498 30.80 -23.93 -8.99
CA ALA A 498 30.67 -23.74 -10.43
C ALA A 498 29.37 -24.34 -10.99
N VAL A 499 28.98 -25.55 -10.57
CA VAL A 499 27.71 -26.19 -10.97
C VAL A 499 26.49 -25.37 -10.52
N GLY A 500 26.53 -24.82 -9.31
CA GLY A 500 25.50 -23.90 -8.82
C GLY A 500 25.37 -22.65 -9.70
N ILE A 501 26.49 -22.01 -10.05
CA ILE A 501 26.51 -20.82 -10.90
C ILE A 501 26.00 -21.13 -12.31
N ILE A 502 26.39 -22.28 -12.90
CA ILE A 502 25.88 -22.72 -14.21
C ILE A 502 24.36 -22.87 -14.17
N SER A 503 23.81 -23.41 -13.07
CA SER A 503 22.35 -23.56 -12.90
C SER A 503 21.65 -22.19 -12.89
N PHE A 504 22.22 -21.20 -12.19
CA PHE A 504 21.72 -19.82 -12.23
C PHE A 504 21.88 -19.16 -13.59
N MET A 505 22.97 -19.42 -14.32
CA MET A 505 23.18 -18.92 -15.67
C MET A 505 22.13 -19.45 -16.66
N LEU A 506 21.74 -20.71 -16.54
CA LEU A 506 20.65 -21.29 -17.34
C LEU A 506 19.32 -20.60 -17.04
N PHE A 507 19.00 -20.40 -15.75
CA PHE A 507 17.78 -19.69 -15.36
C PHE A 507 17.80 -18.22 -15.82
N ASN A 508 18.93 -17.52 -15.68
CA ASN A 508 19.05 -16.14 -16.13
C ASN A 508 19.03 -16.01 -17.67
N CYS A 509 19.42 -17.05 -18.40
CA CYS A 509 19.20 -17.11 -19.85
C CYS A 509 17.69 -17.09 -20.18
N LEU A 510 16.88 -17.87 -19.46
CA LEU A 510 15.42 -17.84 -19.61
C LEU A 510 14.84 -16.45 -19.28
N VAL A 511 15.33 -15.82 -18.20
CA VAL A 511 14.96 -14.45 -17.83
C VAL A 511 15.33 -13.46 -18.94
N THR A 512 16.52 -13.60 -19.52
CA THR A 512 16.99 -12.74 -20.62
C THR A 512 16.13 -12.90 -21.87
N VAL A 513 15.74 -14.14 -22.21
CA VAL A 513 14.82 -14.42 -23.31
C VAL A 513 13.44 -13.84 -23.03
N ALA A 514 12.92 -14.00 -21.82
CA ALA A 514 11.64 -13.40 -21.42
C ALA A 514 11.67 -11.86 -21.50
N ALA A 515 12.80 -11.24 -21.17
CA ALA A 515 13.00 -9.79 -21.23
C ALA A 515 12.90 -9.22 -22.66
N LEU A 516 13.16 -10.02 -23.70
CA LEU A 516 13.00 -9.62 -25.11
C LEU A 516 11.57 -9.16 -25.44
N PHE A 517 10.58 -9.71 -24.73
CA PHE A 517 9.17 -9.42 -24.93
C PHE A 517 8.66 -8.23 -24.10
N LEU A 518 9.49 -7.68 -23.19
CA LEU A 518 9.13 -6.57 -22.31
C LEU A 518 9.62 -5.23 -22.85
N ASN A 519 10.92 -4.97 -22.75
CA ASN A 519 11.58 -3.79 -23.31
C ASN A 519 13.10 -3.95 -23.37
N VAL A 520 13.75 -3.07 -24.14
CA VAL A 520 15.20 -3.09 -24.32
C VAL A 520 15.95 -2.93 -22.99
N ALA A 521 15.48 -2.05 -22.10
CA ALA A 521 16.16 -1.80 -20.82
C ALA A 521 16.24 -3.06 -19.95
N TRP A 522 15.13 -3.80 -19.78
CA TRP A 522 15.11 -5.07 -19.04
C TRP A 522 15.94 -6.15 -19.74
N PHE A 523 15.94 -6.19 -21.07
CA PHE A 523 16.79 -7.12 -21.81
C PHE A 523 18.28 -6.87 -21.56
N VAL A 524 18.73 -5.61 -21.68
CA VAL A 524 20.13 -5.23 -21.43
C VAL A 524 20.49 -5.45 -19.97
N TYR A 525 19.57 -5.17 -19.04
CA TYR A 525 19.75 -5.44 -17.61
C TYR A 525 19.94 -6.94 -17.33
N ALA A 526 19.14 -7.81 -17.94
CA ALA A 526 19.29 -9.25 -17.77
C ALA A 526 20.54 -9.84 -18.43
N LEU A 527 20.85 -9.34 -19.64
CA LEU A 527 22.04 -9.74 -20.40
C LEU A 527 23.33 -9.34 -19.66
N THR A 528 23.39 -8.13 -19.10
CA THR A 528 24.59 -7.68 -18.37
C THR A 528 24.76 -8.41 -17.04
N PHE A 529 23.67 -8.84 -16.38
CA PHE A 529 23.76 -9.74 -15.23
C PHE A 529 24.30 -11.12 -15.60
N GLN A 530 24.02 -11.62 -16.82
CA GLN A 530 24.63 -12.86 -17.32
C GLN A 530 26.16 -12.75 -17.37
N LEU A 531 26.70 -11.57 -17.72
CA LEU A 531 28.15 -11.34 -17.73
C LEU A 531 28.76 -11.38 -16.32
N ILE A 532 28.02 -10.91 -15.31
CA ILE A 532 28.41 -11.06 -13.90
C ILE A 532 28.45 -12.55 -13.52
N LEU A 533 27.45 -13.33 -13.89
CA LEU A 533 27.43 -14.77 -13.61
C LEU A 533 28.61 -15.50 -14.27
N ILE A 534 28.98 -15.12 -15.50
CA ILE A 534 30.19 -15.63 -16.16
C ILE A 534 31.44 -15.26 -15.35
N SER A 535 31.53 -14.03 -14.85
CA SER A 535 32.64 -13.64 -13.98
C SER A 535 32.73 -14.48 -12.71
N PHE A 536 31.59 -14.76 -12.08
CA PHE A 536 31.54 -15.61 -10.88
C PHE A 536 31.95 -17.04 -11.20
N LEU A 537 31.56 -17.56 -12.36
CA LEU A 537 31.97 -18.89 -12.81
C LEU A 537 33.49 -18.96 -13.04
N LEU A 538 34.05 -17.98 -13.73
CA LEU A 538 35.49 -17.92 -13.98
C LEU A 538 36.29 -17.84 -12.67
N ASP A 539 35.79 -17.09 -11.69
CA ASP A 539 36.38 -17.02 -10.35
C ASP A 539 36.32 -18.36 -9.62
N ALA A 540 35.16 -19.04 -9.64
CA ALA A 540 34.97 -20.34 -9.01
C ALA A 540 35.88 -21.43 -9.59
N VAL A 541 36.24 -21.34 -10.87
CA VAL A 541 37.16 -22.26 -11.57
C VAL A 541 38.64 -21.80 -11.48
N GLY A 542 38.90 -20.62 -10.90
CA GLY A 542 40.26 -20.08 -10.76
C GLY A 542 40.86 -19.56 -12.08
N SER A 543 40.02 -19.19 -13.04
CA SER A 543 40.40 -18.75 -14.39
C SER A 543 39.99 -17.30 -14.69
N LEU A 544 39.61 -16.52 -13.67
CA LEU A 544 39.18 -15.13 -13.82
C LEU A 544 40.35 -14.24 -14.30
N PRO A 545 40.25 -13.62 -15.50
CA PRO A 545 41.24 -12.64 -15.93
C PRO A 545 41.21 -11.41 -15.03
N TYR A 546 42.38 -10.85 -14.73
CA TYR A 546 42.48 -9.65 -13.91
C TYR A 546 41.66 -8.49 -14.53
N GLY A 547 40.76 -7.92 -13.73
CA GLY A 547 39.92 -6.79 -14.13
C GLY A 547 38.69 -7.13 -14.95
N TYR A 548 38.47 -8.40 -15.32
CA TYR A 548 37.24 -8.80 -16.01
C TYR A 548 36.00 -8.57 -15.13
N ASP A 549 36.07 -8.97 -13.87
CA ASP A 549 35.02 -8.79 -12.85
C ASP A 549 34.70 -7.30 -12.64
N ILE A 550 35.72 -6.45 -12.59
CA ILE A 550 35.57 -4.98 -12.50
C ILE A 550 34.84 -4.45 -13.73
N GLY A 551 35.26 -4.86 -14.93
CA GLY A 551 34.67 -4.39 -16.18
C GLY A 551 33.19 -4.73 -16.28
N VAL A 552 32.81 -5.99 -16.04
CA VAL A 552 31.40 -6.42 -16.15
C VAL A 552 30.52 -5.83 -15.04
N THR A 553 31.05 -5.64 -13.83
CA THR A 553 30.29 -5.03 -12.73
C THR A 553 30.07 -3.53 -12.95
N ILE A 554 31.03 -2.80 -13.52
CA ILE A 554 30.83 -1.40 -13.94
C ILE A 554 29.75 -1.32 -15.01
N ILE A 555 29.80 -2.19 -16.03
CA ILE A 555 28.79 -2.22 -17.11
C ILE A 555 27.39 -2.45 -16.52
N PHE A 556 27.22 -3.48 -15.70
CA PHE A 556 25.93 -3.77 -15.05
C PHE A 556 25.50 -2.64 -14.10
N GLY A 557 26.44 -2.03 -13.37
CA GLY A 557 26.18 -0.88 -12.51
C GLY A 557 25.66 0.33 -13.28
N LEU A 558 26.22 0.63 -14.44
CA LEU A 558 25.77 1.71 -15.33
C LEU A 558 24.39 1.43 -15.92
N VAL A 559 24.12 0.19 -16.35
CA VAL A 559 22.79 -0.22 -16.84
C VAL A 559 21.76 -0.13 -15.72
N SER A 560 22.09 -0.60 -14.52
CA SER A 560 21.24 -0.48 -13.34
C SER A 560 20.97 0.99 -12.98
N PHE A 561 21.97 1.85 -13.11
CA PHE A 561 21.83 3.29 -12.86
C PHE A 561 20.92 3.97 -13.88
N TYR A 562 21.02 3.59 -15.16
CA TYR A 562 20.09 4.02 -16.19
C TYR A 562 18.65 3.59 -15.86
N CYS A 563 18.44 2.32 -15.49
CA CYS A 563 17.12 1.83 -15.09
C CYS A 563 16.57 2.58 -13.87
N PHE A 564 17.40 2.84 -12.85
CA PHE A 564 17.06 3.64 -11.69
C PHE A 564 16.57 5.05 -12.08
N LEU A 565 17.36 5.77 -12.88
CA LEU A 565 17.01 7.10 -13.38
C LEU A 565 15.71 7.05 -14.18
N ALA A 566 15.60 6.11 -15.12
CA ALA A 566 14.43 6.01 -15.97
C ALA A 566 13.14 5.80 -15.17
N HIS A 567 13.16 4.97 -14.12
CA HIS A 567 11.99 4.76 -13.26
C HIS A 567 11.65 5.98 -12.41
N ILE A 568 12.64 6.68 -11.85
CA ILE A 568 12.38 7.93 -11.08
C ILE A 568 11.80 9.02 -11.99
N PHE A 569 12.38 9.24 -13.17
CA PHE A 569 11.88 10.24 -14.11
C PHE A 569 10.47 9.89 -14.63
N ASN A 570 10.26 8.65 -15.06
CA ASN A 570 8.98 8.23 -15.63
C ASN A 570 7.85 8.11 -14.59
N SER A 571 8.18 8.01 -13.30
CA SER A 571 7.21 8.09 -12.21
C SER A 571 6.89 9.51 -11.78
N THR A 572 7.82 10.46 -11.96
CA THR A 572 7.66 11.86 -11.53
C THR A 572 6.90 12.72 -12.56
N PHE A 573 7.13 12.51 -13.87
CA PHE A 573 6.59 13.36 -14.94
C PHE A 573 5.39 12.73 -15.65
N GLN A 574 4.49 13.54 -16.23
CA GLN A 574 3.30 13.03 -16.93
C GLN A 574 3.69 12.19 -18.15
N SER A 575 4.55 12.70 -19.02
CA SER A 575 5.10 11.96 -20.16
C SER A 575 6.40 11.23 -19.78
N PRO A 576 6.64 10.03 -20.33
CA PRO A 576 7.90 9.32 -20.11
C PRO A 576 9.06 10.15 -20.69
N GLN A 577 10.00 10.54 -19.82
CA GLN A 577 11.15 11.37 -20.17
C GLN A 577 12.35 10.52 -20.61
N MET A 578 12.47 9.31 -20.04
CA MET A 578 13.58 8.41 -20.34
C MET A 578 13.04 7.12 -20.97
N PRO A 579 13.50 6.75 -22.18
CA PRO A 579 12.95 5.61 -22.90
C PRO A 579 13.44 4.27 -22.31
N LEU A 580 12.54 3.41 -21.87
CA LEU A 580 12.88 2.01 -21.54
C LEU A 580 13.04 1.13 -22.80
N GLY A 581 12.67 1.67 -23.98
CA GLY A 581 12.68 0.96 -25.26
C GLY A 581 11.41 0.16 -25.51
N LYS A 582 11.21 -0.26 -26.76
CA LYS A 582 10.12 -1.16 -27.16
C LYS A 582 10.58 -2.63 -27.02
N PRO A 583 9.66 -3.60 -26.91
CA PRO A 583 10.02 -5.02 -27.00
C PRO A 583 10.85 -5.30 -28.26
N LEU A 584 11.93 -6.07 -28.13
CA LEU A 584 12.77 -6.49 -29.25
C LEU A 584 12.09 -7.56 -30.09
N VAL A 585 11.36 -8.46 -29.42
CA VAL A 585 10.51 -9.46 -30.07
C VAL A 585 9.08 -9.15 -29.70
N LYS A 586 8.27 -8.81 -30.69
CA LYS A 586 6.82 -8.82 -30.52
C LYS A 586 6.36 -10.24 -30.77
N LEU A 587 5.67 -10.83 -29.81
CA LEU A 587 4.87 -12.04 -30.05
C LEU A 587 3.73 -11.67 -31.01
N SER A 588 4.01 -11.61 -32.32
CA SER A 588 2.99 -11.94 -33.31
C SER A 588 2.79 -13.45 -33.17
N GLY A 589 1.62 -13.85 -32.67
CA GLY A 589 1.37 -15.17 -32.11
C GLY A 589 1.94 -16.35 -32.89
N VAL A 590 2.39 -17.36 -32.14
CA VAL A 590 2.41 -18.77 -32.59
C VAL A 590 0.94 -19.22 -32.68
N GLY A 591 0.28 -18.70 -33.70
CA GLY A 591 -1.14 -18.77 -33.98
C GLY A 591 -1.44 -17.74 -35.05
N GLY A 592 -1.41 -18.18 -36.31
CA GLY A 592 -1.61 -17.36 -37.50
C GLY A 592 -2.78 -16.39 -37.36
N GLY A 593 -2.57 -15.17 -37.88
CA GLY A 593 -3.44 -14.02 -37.73
C GLY A 593 -4.79 -14.11 -38.44
N ALA A 594 -5.71 -14.95 -37.94
CA ALA A 594 -7.10 -14.93 -38.38
C ALA A 594 -8.14 -14.83 -37.23
N ASP A 595 -7.82 -15.17 -35.97
CA ASP A 595 -8.80 -15.18 -34.88
C ASP A 595 -8.27 -14.50 -33.59
N VAL A 596 -7.94 -13.21 -33.65
CA VAL A 596 -7.57 -12.45 -32.44
C VAL A 596 -8.81 -11.81 -31.85
N CYS A 597 -9.19 -12.22 -30.64
CA CYS A 597 -10.20 -11.57 -29.82
C CYS A 597 -9.86 -10.06 -29.67
N PRO A 598 -10.63 -9.13 -30.25
CA PRO A 598 -10.38 -7.70 -30.13
C PRO A 598 -10.44 -7.24 -28.67
N HIS A 599 -9.33 -6.66 -28.20
CA HIS A 599 -9.24 -5.96 -26.92
C HIS A 599 -9.31 -4.47 -27.19
N VAL A 600 -10.43 -3.85 -26.85
CA VAL A 600 -10.72 -2.46 -27.26
C VAL A 600 -11.02 -1.58 -26.05
N PRO A 601 -10.49 -0.35 -26.00
CA PRO A 601 -10.64 0.51 -24.83
C PRO A 601 -12.09 0.97 -24.64
N ALA A 602 -12.63 0.79 -23.43
CA ALA A 602 -14.01 1.11 -23.08
C ALA A 602 -14.33 2.62 -23.16
N ARG A 603 -13.32 3.47 -23.00
CA ARG A 603 -13.45 4.94 -23.03
C ARG A 603 -13.70 5.53 -24.43
N LYS A 604 -13.72 4.71 -25.49
CA LYS A 604 -14.00 5.16 -26.86
C LYS A 604 -15.33 4.59 -27.35
N ALA A 605 -16.25 5.46 -27.79
CA ALA A 605 -17.54 5.05 -28.32
C ALA A 605 -17.42 4.05 -29.49
N SER A 606 -16.44 4.24 -30.38
CA SER A 606 -16.16 3.33 -31.49
C SER A 606 -15.82 1.90 -31.03
N SER A 607 -15.17 1.75 -29.87
CA SER A 607 -14.86 0.44 -29.29
C SER A 607 -16.12 -0.27 -28.78
N VAL A 608 -17.01 0.48 -28.11
CA VAL A 608 -18.26 -0.07 -27.60
C VAL A 608 -19.16 -0.48 -28.77
N GLN A 609 -19.18 0.32 -29.84
CA GLN A 609 -19.88 -0.02 -31.08
C GLN A 609 -19.33 -1.31 -31.72
N GLN A 610 -18.00 -1.44 -31.81
CA GLN A 610 -17.37 -2.66 -32.34
C GLN A 610 -17.77 -3.91 -31.54
N ILE A 611 -17.79 -3.80 -30.20
CA ILE A 611 -18.21 -4.90 -29.32
C ILE A 611 -19.71 -5.18 -29.46
N ALA A 612 -20.54 -4.14 -29.61
CA ALA A 612 -21.96 -4.30 -29.88
C ALA A 612 -22.23 -5.04 -31.19
N GLU A 613 -21.47 -4.75 -32.25
CA GLU A 613 -21.56 -5.45 -33.54
C GLU A 613 -21.18 -6.94 -33.41
N ILE A 614 -20.12 -7.25 -32.66
CA ILE A 614 -19.73 -8.64 -32.37
C ILE A 614 -20.87 -9.38 -31.65
N MET A 615 -21.46 -8.76 -30.62
CA MET A 615 -22.59 -9.36 -29.88
C MET A 615 -23.84 -9.53 -30.75
N LYS A 616 -24.15 -8.54 -31.59
CA LYS A 616 -25.28 -8.61 -32.55
C LYS A 616 -25.09 -9.71 -33.60
N ASN A 617 -23.85 -10.11 -33.87
CA ASN A 617 -23.49 -11.20 -34.79
C ASN A 617 -23.33 -12.56 -34.09
N GLY A 618 -23.76 -12.70 -32.83
CA GLY A 618 -23.74 -13.97 -32.09
C GLY A 618 -22.45 -14.22 -31.29
N GLY A 619 -21.56 -13.23 -31.20
CA GLY A 619 -20.36 -13.30 -30.37
C GLY A 619 -20.63 -13.07 -28.88
N ILE A 620 -19.75 -13.60 -28.03
CA ILE A 620 -19.76 -13.39 -26.58
C ILE A 620 -18.57 -12.54 -26.17
N CYS A 621 -18.80 -11.55 -25.31
CA CYS A 621 -17.80 -10.53 -25.00
C CYS A 621 -17.54 -10.40 -23.50
N GLY A 622 -16.32 -10.01 -23.14
CA GLY A 622 -15.98 -9.54 -21.81
C GLY A 622 -16.36 -8.07 -21.64
N MET A 623 -17.05 -7.73 -20.56
CA MET A 623 -17.54 -6.37 -20.29
C MET A 623 -17.17 -5.91 -18.86
N PRO A 624 -16.68 -4.67 -18.68
CA PRO A 624 -16.48 -4.06 -17.37
C PRO A 624 -17.83 -3.74 -16.71
N THR A 625 -17.87 -3.72 -15.37
CA THR A 625 -19.05 -3.32 -14.59
C THR A 625 -18.64 -2.55 -13.35
N ASP A 626 -19.61 -2.03 -12.62
CA ASP A 626 -19.50 -1.44 -11.27
C ASP A 626 -19.04 -2.43 -10.19
N THR A 627 -18.96 -3.72 -10.51
CA THR A 627 -18.60 -4.79 -9.57
C THR A 627 -17.42 -5.59 -10.08
N VAL A 628 -17.64 -6.61 -10.90
CA VAL A 628 -16.58 -7.45 -11.49
C VAL A 628 -16.72 -7.49 -13.02
N TYR A 629 -15.68 -7.90 -13.74
CA TYR A 629 -15.81 -8.19 -15.17
C TYR A 629 -16.72 -9.40 -15.37
N VAL A 630 -17.55 -9.32 -16.41
CA VAL A 630 -18.55 -10.34 -16.74
C VAL A 630 -18.44 -10.78 -18.19
N LEU A 631 -18.91 -11.99 -18.47
CA LEU A 631 -19.07 -12.53 -19.81
C LEU A 631 -20.52 -12.33 -20.23
N VAL A 632 -20.72 -11.71 -21.39
CA VAL A 632 -22.04 -11.28 -21.85
C VAL A 632 -22.37 -11.84 -23.23
N ALA A 633 -23.65 -12.11 -23.44
CA ALA A 633 -24.24 -12.50 -24.73
C ALA A 633 -25.56 -11.75 -24.94
N ALA A 634 -25.89 -11.41 -26.18
CA ALA A 634 -27.17 -10.76 -26.50
C ALA A 634 -28.34 -11.73 -26.33
N CYS A 635 -29.42 -11.34 -25.65
CA CYS A 635 -30.57 -12.24 -25.43
C CYS A 635 -31.33 -12.59 -26.72
N ASN A 636 -31.33 -11.68 -27.70
CA ASN A 636 -31.92 -11.91 -29.03
C ASN A 636 -31.05 -12.82 -29.93
N ARG A 637 -29.97 -13.41 -29.40
CA ARG A 637 -29.10 -14.40 -30.05
C ARG A 637 -29.02 -15.67 -29.20
N PRO A 638 -29.99 -16.60 -29.33
CA PRO A 638 -30.04 -17.83 -28.53
C PRO A 638 -28.76 -18.68 -28.60
N ASP A 639 -28.14 -18.72 -29.77
CA ASP A 639 -26.86 -19.39 -30.04
C ASP A 639 -25.71 -18.82 -29.21
N ALA A 640 -25.62 -17.49 -29.10
CA ALA A 640 -24.63 -16.80 -28.27
C ALA A 640 -24.83 -17.07 -26.77
N VAL A 641 -26.09 -17.09 -26.32
CA VAL A 641 -26.44 -17.41 -24.93
C VAL A 641 -26.04 -18.84 -24.57
N ILE A 642 -26.30 -19.81 -25.46
CA ILE A 642 -25.87 -21.20 -25.29
C ILE A 642 -24.34 -21.30 -25.31
N LYS A 643 -23.66 -20.53 -26.19
CA LYS A 643 -22.19 -20.46 -26.25
C LYS A 643 -21.63 -19.96 -24.92
N ALA A 644 -22.13 -18.84 -24.39
CA ALA A 644 -21.72 -18.27 -23.11
C ALA A 644 -21.93 -19.24 -21.94
N TYR A 645 -23.06 -19.95 -21.91
CA TYR A 645 -23.32 -21.00 -20.92
C TYR A 645 -22.30 -22.15 -20.99
N LYS A 646 -22.02 -22.66 -22.20
CA LYS A 646 -21.10 -23.79 -22.44
C LYS A 646 -19.63 -23.47 -22.17
N VAL A 647 -19.22 -22.19 -22.21
CA VAL A 647 -17.84 -21.79 -21.88
C VAL A 647 -17.43 -22.30 -20.50
N LYS A 648 -18.40 -22.42 -19.58
CA LYS A 648 -18.23 -22.89 -18.21
C LYS A 648 -18.47 -24.41 -18.13
N LYS A 649 -17.39 -25.18 -17.97
CA LYS A 649 -17.39 -26.66 -17.96
C LYS A 649 -18.23 -27.31 -16.83
N GLN A 650 -18.70 -26.54 -15.83
CA GLN A 650 -19.52 -26.99 -14.70
C GLN A 650 -20.63 -25.96 -14.37
N ALA A 651 -21.27 -25.36 -15.39
CA ALA A 651 -22.34 -24.37 -15.17
C ALA A 651 -23.72 -24.97 -14.83
N GLU A 652 -23.82 -26.28 -14.62
CA GLU A 652 -25.07 -26.92 -14.20
C GLU A 652 -25.57 -26.38 -12.86
N ASP A 653 -24.68 -25.85 -12.00
CA ASP A 653 -25.04 -25.39 -10.65
C ASP A 653 -25.46 -23.91 -10.52
N ARG A 654 -25.21 -23.05 -11.53
CA ARG A 654 -25.52 -21.60 -11.42
C ARG A 654 -26.08 -21.01 -12.71
N PRO A 655 -27.36 -20.62 -12.74
CA PRO A 655 -27.98 -20.06 -13.92
C PRO A 655 -27.46 -18.65 -14.26
N MET A 656 -27.54 -18.26 -15.52
CA MET A 656 -27.20 -16.90 -15.96
C MET A 656 -28.24 -15.89 -15.48
N SER A 657 -27.83 -14.61 -15.38
CA SER A 657 -28.73 -13.50 -15.05
C SER A 657 -29.07 -12.69 -16.31
N LEU A 658 -30.18 -11.96 -16.28
CA LEU A 658 -30.63 -11.06 -17.35
C LEU A 658 -30.32 -9.62 -16.97
N TRP A 659 -29.59 -8.88 -17.80
CA TRP A 659 -29.29 -7.48 -17.51
C TRP A 659 -29.94 -6.56 -18.53
N ILE A 660 -30.42 -5.43 -18.03
CA ILE A 660 -31.10 -4.36 -18.78
C ILE A 660 -30.39 -3.04 -18.54
N SER A 661 -30.54 -2.10 -19.45
CA SER A 661 -29.97 -0.73 -19.33
C SER A 661 -30.94 0.26 -18.69
N SER A 662 -32.24 -0.06 -18.71
CA SER A 662 -33.31 0.77 -18.17
C SER A 662 -34.56 -0.08 -17.96
N ILE A 663 -35.38 0.29 -16.98
CA ILE A 663 -36.68 -0.32 -16.74
C ILE A 663 -37.60 -0.21 -17.96
N LYS A 664 -37.40 0.79 -18.82
CA LYS A 664 -38.12 0.91 -20.10
C LYS A 664 -38.01 -0.33 -21.00
N GLN A 665 -36.94 -1.13 -20.86
CA GLN A 665 -36.81 -2.39 -21.59
C GLN A 665 -37.76 -3.48 -21.10
N LEU A 666 -38.37 -3.31 -19.92
CA LEU A 666 -39.40 -4.19 -19.36
C LEU A 666 -40.83 -3.70 -19.66
N GLU A 667 -41.00 -2.55 -20.33
CA GLU A 667 -42.34 -1.99 -20.62
C GLU A 667 -43.29 -3.00 -21.32
N PRO A 668 -42.84 -3.79 -22.32
CA PRO A 668 -43.72 -4.77 -22.98
C PRO A 668 -44.30 -5.83 -22.03
N VAL A 669 -43.64 -6.07 -20.89
CA VAL A 669 -44.00 -7.10 -19.91
C VAL A 669 -44.47 -6.51 -18.59
N ARG A 670 -44.66 -5.18 -18.54
CA ARG A 670 -45.02 -4.44 -17.33
C ARG A 670 -46.31 -4.96 -16.69
N HIS A 671 -47.31 -5.28 -17.50
CA HIS A 671 -48.60 -5.82 -17.06
C HIS A 671 -48.49 -7.20 -16.38
N LEU A 672 -47.34 -7.87 -16.49
CA LEU A 672 -47.05 -9.17 -15.85
C LEU A 672 -46.21 -9.04 -14.58
N LEU A 673 -45.78 -7.81 -14.24
CA LEU A 673 -45.00 -7.49 -13.06
C LEU A 673 -45.87 -6.66 -12.10
N SER A 674 -45.66 -6.82 -10.80
CA SER A 674 -46.44 -6.07 -9.83
C SER A 674 -46.00 -4.61 -9.73
N PRO A 675 -46.92 -3.67 -9.42
CA PRO A 675 -46.58 -2.26 -9.24
C PRO A 675 -45.50 -2.04 -8.17
N LEU A 676 -45.61 -2.72 -7.02
CA LEU A 676 -44.64 -2.63 -5.94
C LEU A 676 -43.23 -3.07 -6.37
N LEU A 677 -43.12 -4.09 -7.21
CA LEU A 677 -41.85 -4.55 -7.76
C LEU A 677 -41.23 -3.51 -8.71
N LEU A 678 -42.04 -2.91 -9.58
CA LEU A 678 -41.58 -1.89 -10.52
C LEU A 678 -41.06 -0.64 -9.79
N ASP A 679 -41.81 -0.17 -8.79
CA ASP A 679 -41.39 0.97 -7.95
C ASP A 679 -40.09 0.65 -7.18
N PHE A 680 -39.94 -0.59 -6.71
CA PHE A 680 -38.72 -1.02 -6.04
C PHE A 680 -37.53 -1.11 -7.01
N MET A 681 -37.74 -1.64 -8.22
CA MET A 681 -36.73 -1.65 -9.29
C MET A 681 -36.25 -0.23 -9.59
N GLU A 682 -37.15 0.74 -9.71
CA GLU A 682 -36.81 2.12 -10.05
C GLU A 682 -36.11 2.87 -8.93
N ALA A 683 -36.52 2.65 -7.68
CA ALA A 683 -35.84 3.24 -6.53
C ALA A 683 -34.44 2.63 -6.30
N ALA A 684 -34.25 1.36 -6.67
CA ALA A 684 -33.01 0.64 -6.42
C ALA A 684 -32.03 0.69 -7.60
N TRP A 685 -32.47 0.95 -8.84
CA TRP A 685 -31.61 0.92 -10.02
C TRP A 685 -31.47 2.29 -10.71
N PRO A 686 -30.32 2.56 -11.37
CA PRO A 686 -29.16 1.69 -11.55
C PRO A 686 -28.33 1.50 -10.26
N SER A 687 -27.89 0.27 -9.97
CA SER A 687 -27.03 -0.03 -8.80
C SER A 687 -26.41 -1.43 -8.83
N SER A 688 -25.59 -1.73 -7.82
CA SER A 688 -25.04 -3.07 -7.56
C SER A 688 -26.00 -4.02 -6.83
N ILE A 689 -27.31 -3.86 -7.02
CA ILE A 689 -28.37 -4.75 -6.52
C ILE A 689 -28.88 -5.62 -7.68
N SER A 690 -28.98 -6.94 -7.47
CA SER A 690 -29.61 -7.87 -8.41
C SER A 690 -30.89 -8.42 -7.78
N MET A 691 -32.00 -8.40 -8.51
CA MET A 691 -33.32 -8.80 -7.99
C MET A 691 -33.74 -10.13 -8.60
N VAL A 692 -34.09 -11.10 -7.76
CA VAL A 692 -34.63 -12.39 -8.18
C VAL A 692 -36.14 -12.31 -8.18
N ILE A 693 -36.75 -12.48 -9.35
CA ILE A 693 -38.21 -12.39 -9.55
C ILE A 693 -38.76 -13.70 -10.11
N PRO A 694 -40.09 -13.95 -10.02
CA PRO A 694 -40.69 -15.13 -10.59
C PRO A 694 -40.46 -15.20 -12.10
N ARG A 695 -40.10 -16.38 -12.58
CA ARG A 695 -40.00 -16.65 -14.01
C ARG A 695 -41.41 -16.74 -14.61
N GLY A 696 -41.61 -16.17 -15.79
CA GLY A 696 -42.87 -16.28 -16.51
C GLY A 696 -42.73 -16.20 -18.04
N PRO A 697 -43.84 -16.33 -18.77
CA PRO A 697 -43.88 -16.25 -20.25
C PRO A 697 -43.31 -14.93 -20.80
N TRP A 698 -43.27 -13.88 -19.97
CA TRP A 698 -42.69 -12.59 -20.32
C TRP A 698 -41.24 -12.67 -20.84
N MET A 699 -40.50 -13.73 -20.47
CA MET A 699 -39.14 -13.95 -20.98
C MET A 699 -39.07 -14.17 -22.49
N ASP A 700 -40.13 -14.68 -23.11
CA ASP A 700 -40.15 -14.98 -24.55
C ASP A 700 -40.04 -13.70 -25.40
N THR A 701 -40.44 -12.55 -24.83
CA THR A 701 -40.35 -11.21 -25.43
C THR A 701 -38.91 -10.80 -25.78
N PHE A 702 -37.89 -11.40 -25.16
CA PHE A 702 -36.48 -11.05 -25.41
C PHE A 702 -35.80 -11.89 -26.49
N GLY A 703 -36.55 -12.75 -27.20
CA GLY A 703 -36.01 -13.53 -28.32
C GLY A 703 -35.06 -14.66 -27.91
N LEU A 704 -35.23 -15.20 -26.70
CA LEU A 704 -34.35 -16.21 -26.11
C LEU A 704 -34.51 -17.62 -26.68
N GLY A 705 -35.69 -17.96 -27.20
CA GLY A 705 -36.01 -19.32 -27.68
C GLY A 705 -35.61 -20.41 -26.67
N ASP A 706 -35.04 -21.51 -27.16
CA ASP A 706 -34.58 -22.63 -26.32
C ASP A 706 -33.46 -22.26 -25.31
N ALA A 707 -32.78 -21.12 -25.51
CA ALA A 707 -31.72 -20.67 -24.62
C ALA A 707 -32.27 -20.11 -23.30
N ALA A 708 -33.58 -19.85 -23.22
CA ALA A 708 -34.25 -19.35 -22.03
C ALA A 708 -34.02 -20.24 -20.80
N LYS A 709 -33.83 -21.56 -20.97
CA LYS A 709 -33.53 -22.51 -19.88
C LYS A 709 -32.19 -22.29 -19.18
N HIS A 710 -31.28 -21.54 -19.81
CA HIS A 710 -29.94 -21.26 -19.26
C HIS A 710 -29.88 -19.94 -18.47
N ILE A 711 -30.96 -19.16 -18.47
CA ILE A 711 -31.09 -17.90 -17.73
C ILE A 711 -32.12 -18.09 -16.62
N GLY A 712 -31.72 -17.90 -15.37
CA GLY A 712 -32.54 -18.25 -14.20
C GLY A 712 -32.76 -19.75 -13.99
N THR A 713 -33.54 -20.08 -12.97
CA THR A 713 -34.05 -21.43 -12.67
C THR A 713 -35.41 -21.63 -13.36
N PRO A 714 -36.03 -22.83 -13.31
CA PRO A 714 -37.41 -23.00 -13.75
C PRO A 714 -38.43 -22.11 -13.01
N GLN A 715 -38.13 -21.67 -11.79
CA GLN A 715 -39.06 -20.90 -10.95
C GLN A 715 -38.77 -19.40 -10.91
N SER A 716 -37.51 -18.98 -11.11
CA SER A 716 -37.10 -17.59 -10.88
C SER A 716 -35.92 -17.15 -11.74
N ILE A 717 -35.78 -15.84 -11.93
CA ILE A 717 -34.71 -15.22 -12.73
C ILE A 717 -34.13 -14.02 -12.00
N ALA A 718 -32.80 -13.87 -12.05
CA ALA A 718 -32.10 -12.70 -11.53
C ALA A 718 -32.00 -11.62 -12.61
N ILE A 719 -32.47 -10.41 -12.32
CA ILE A 719 -32.38 -9.22 -13.18
C ILE A 719 -31.47 -8.17 -12.53
N ARG A 720 -30.74 -7.40 -13.34
CA ARG A 720 -29.94 -6.26 -12.88
C ARG A 720 -29.90 -5.12 -13.92
N ASN A 721 -29.92 -3.88 -13.43
CA ASN A 721 -29.46 -2.71 -14.17
C ASN A 721 -28.17 -2.16 -13.51
N PRO A 722 -26.98 -2.37 -14.10
CA PRO A 722 -25.71 -2.02 -13.49
C PRO A 722 -25.48 -0.50 -13.49
N ASP A 723 -24.83 0.03 -12.44
CA ASP A 723 -24.39 1.42 -12.38
C ASP A 723 -23.02 1.60 -13.07
N CYS A 724 -22.98 1.29 -14.37
CA CYS A 724 -21.78 1.39 -15.17
C CYS A 724 -22.12 1.94 -16.55
N SER A 725 -21.74 3.19 -16.81
CA SER A 725 -22.08 3.91 -18.03
C SER A 725 -21.72 3.15 -19.31
N VAL A 726 -20.54 2.50 -19.34
CA VAL A 726 -20.10 1.67 -20.48
C VAL A 726 -21.01 0.45 -20.65
N ALA A 727 -21.34 -0.26 -19.57
CA ALA A 727 -22.23 -1.42 -19.62
C ALA A 727 -23.64 -1.02 -20.06
N THR A 728 -24.21 0.02 -19.45
CA THR A 728 -25.52 0.56 -19.81
C THR A 728 -25.57 1.00 -21.27
N HIS A 729 -24.51 1.65 -21.78
CA HIS A 729 -24.44 2.06 -23.17
C HIS A 729 -24.35 0.85 -24.14
N LEU A 730 -23.59 -0.19 -23.78
CA LEU A 730 -23.54 -1.42 -24.57
C LEU A 730 -24.91 -2.12 -24.61
N ILE A 731 -25.57 -2.27 -23.46
CA ILE A 731 -26.90 -2.90 -23.35
C ILE A 731 -27.95 -2.10 -24.12
N ASN A 732 -27.88 -0.76 -24.10
CA ASN A 732 -28.76 0.09 -24.92
C ASN A 732 -28.61 -0.20 -26.42
N MET A 733 -27.39 -0.47 -26.91
CA MET A 733 -27.14 -0.74 -28.33
C MET A 733 -27.57 -2.14 -28.76
N VAL A 734 -27.43 -3.14 -27.90
CA VAL A 734 -27.62 -4.57 -28.23
C VAL A 734 -29.01 -5.07 -27.84
N GLY A 735 -29.66 -4.45 -26.85
CA GLY A 735 -30.83 -4.97 -26.15
C GLY A 735 -30.44 -5.71 -24.87
N PRO A 736 -31.41 -6.31 -24.14
CA PRO A 736 -31.13 -7.08 -22.94
C PRO A 736 -30.08 -8.18 -23.18
N ILE A 737 -29.25 -8.44 -22.18
CA ILE A 737 -28.12 -9.35 -22.28
C ILE A 737 -28.17 -10.45 -21.21
N ALA A 738 -27.70 -11.63 -21.57
CA ALA A 738 -27.44 -12.71 -20.64
C ALA A 738 -26.03 -12.54 -20.07
N VAL A 739 -25.91 -12.61 -18.74
CA VAL A 739 -24.67 -12.33 -18.02
C VAL A 739 -24.29 -13.48 -17.10
N THR A 740 -23.02 -13.87 -17.19
CA THR A 740 -22.36 -14.78 -16.26
C THR A 740 -21.00 -14.22 -15.85
N SER A 741 -20.43 -14.75 -14.77
CA SER A 741 -19.09 -14.35 -14.34
C SER A 741 -18.03 -14.76 -15.38
N ALA A 742 -17.04 -13.91 -15.65
CA ALA A 742 -16.01 -14.13 -16.67
C ALA A 742 -14.83 -15.02 -16.20
N ASN A 743 -15.13 -16.06 -15.42
CA ASN A 743 -14.19 -17.03 -14.86
C ASN A 743 -14.70 -18.48 -15.06
N PRO A 744 -13.78 -19.46 -15.17
CA PRO A 744 -14.09 -20.87 -15.02
C PRO A 744 -14.78 -21.14 -13.69
N THR A 745 -15.66 -22.15 -13.66
CA THR A 745 -16.37 -22.53 -12.44
C THR A 745 -15.39 -22.87 -11.32
N GLY A 746 -15.60 -22.31 -10.12
CA GLY A 746 -14.77 -22.54 -8.94
C GLY A 746 -13.57 -21.60 -8.77
N GLU A 747 -13.21 -20.82 -9.79
CA GLU A 747 -12.14 -19.83 -9.69
C GLU A 747 -12.62 -18.49 -9.11
N ALA A 748 -11.69 -17.65 -8.67
CA ALA A 748 -11.98 -16.28 -8.25
C ALA A 748 -12.60 -15.46 -9.41
N ASP A 749 -13.42 -14.45 -9.08
CA ASP A 749 -14.00 -13.54 -10.06
C ASP A 749 -12.93 -12.75 -10.83
N THR A 750 -13.27 -12.30 -12.03
CA THR A 750 -12.38 -11.47 -12.85
C THR A 750 -12.56 -10.00 -12.51
N THR A 751 -11.49 -9.32 -12.10
CA THR A 751 -11.50 -7.90 -11.71
C THR A 751 -10.70 -7.03 -12.67
N HIS A 752 -10.22 -7.57 -13.79
CA HIS A 752 -9.48 -6.82 -14.81
C HIS A 752 -9.69 -7.45 -16.19
N HIS A 753 -9.74 -6.65 -17.25
CA HIS A 753 -9.96 -7.12 -18.62
C HIS A 753 -8.93 -8.17 -19.07
N ASN A 754 -7.66 -8.01 -18.71
CA ASN A 754 -6.61 -9.01 -18.99
C ASN A 754 -6.91 -10.40 -18.39
N GLN A 755 -7.61 -10.46 -17.25
CA GLN A 755 -7.97 -11.75 -16.64
C GLN A 755 -9.07 -12.46 -17.42
N VAL A 756 -9.96 -11.73 -18.10
CA VAL A 756 -11.04 -12.31 -18.91
C VAL A 756 -10.46 -13.18 -20.01
N TYR A 757 -9.55 -12.62 -20.81
CA TYR A 757 -8.90 -13.37 -21.88
C TYR A 757 -7.92 -14.42 -21.35
N ALA A 758 -7.17 -14.13 -20.27
CA ALA A 758 -6.26 -15.12 -19.68
C ALA A 758 -7.00 -16.38 -19.19
N LYS A 759 -8.21 -16.23 -18.63
CA LYS A 759 -9.01 -17.33 -18.09
C LYS A 759 -9.86 -18.04 -19.15
N LEU A 760 -10.47 -17.28 -20.08
CA LEU A 760 -11.42 -17.82 -21.05
C LEU A 760 -10.78 -18.11 -22.42
N GLY A 761 -9.63 -17.49 -22.72
CA GLY A 761 -8.86 -17.68 -23.93
C GLY A 761 -9.67 -17.42 -25.20
N LYS A 762 -9.50 -18.29 -26.20
CA LYS A 762 -10.19 -18.24 -27.49
C LYS A 762 -11.71 -18.44 -27.42
N LYS A 763 -12.29 -18.66 -26.24
CA LYS A 763 -13.74 -18.81 -26.09
C LYS A 763 -14.50 -17.48 -26.10
N VAL A 764 -13.79 -16.35 -26.00
CA VAL A 764 -14.35 -14.99 -25.98
C VAL A 764 -14.05 -14.30 -27.30
N ASP A 765 -15.07 -13.65 -27.87
CA ASP A 765 -15.00 -13.03 -29.20
C ASP A 765 -14.65 -11.54 -29.15
N GLY A 766 -14.64 -10.91 -27.97
CA GLY A 766 -14.19 -9.53 -27.77
C GLY A 766 -14.11 -9.15 -26.29
N VAL A 767 -13.26 -8.17 -25.93
CA VAL A 767 -13.15 -7.67 -24.55
C VAL A 767 -13.13 -6.14 -24.54
N LEU A 768 -14.04 -5.52 -23.79
CA LEU A 768 -13.99 -4.10 -23.46
C LEU A 768 -12.99 -3.88 -22.33
N CYS A 769 -11.97 -3.06 -22.56
CA CYS A 769 -10.88 -2.81 -21.63
C CYS A 769 -11.10 -1.48 -20.89
N ASP A 770 -11.41 -1.56 -19.60
CA ASP A 770 -11.56 -0.38 -18.72
C ASP A 770 -10.66 -0.46 -17.48
N GLY A 771 -9.52 -1.16 -17.59
CA GLY A 771 -8.62 -1.34 -16.44
C GLY A 771 -9.20 -2.28 -15.38
N PRO A 772 -8.87 -2.10 -14.09
CA PRO A 772 -9.44 -2.86 -13.00
C PRO A 772 -10.89 -2.45 -12.71
N SER A 773 -11.70 -3.37 -12.20
CA SER A 773 -13.02 -3.05 -11.67
C SER A 773 -12.90 -2.12 -10.46
N PRO A 774 -13.88 -1.22 -10.23
CA PRO A 774 -13.86 -0.27 -9.11
C PRO A 774 -13.81 -0.97 -7.75
N GLU A 775 -14.46 -2.14 -7.66
CA GLU A 775 -14.63 -2.93 -6.45
C GLU A 775 -14.26 -4.39 -6.70
N ASN A 776 -13.92 -5.14 -5.65
CA ASN A 776 -13.60 -6.58 -5.74
C ASN A 776 -14.73 -7.48 -5.18
N ILE A 777 -15.91 -6.90 -4.97
CA ILE A 777 -17.05 -7.57 -4.34
C ILE A 777 -18.20 -7.62 -5.34
N ALA A 778 -18.84 -8.79 -5.47
CA ALA A 778 -19.99 -8.97 -6.34
C ALA A 778 -21.24 -8.19 -5.85
N SER A 779 -22.28 -8.14 -6.69
CA SER A 779 -23.56 -7.50 -6.36
C SER A 779 -24.30 -8.18 -5.19
N THR A 780 -25.11 -7.38 -4.49
CA THR A 780 -26.09 -7.86 -3.51
C THR A 780 -27.26 -8.50 -4.25
N VAL A 781 -27.65 -9.72 -3.89
CA VAL A 781 -28.71 -10.50 -4.55
C VAL A 781 -29.92 -10.62 -3.62
N VAL A 782 -31.03 -10.01 -4.02
CA VAL A 782 -32.27 -9.87 -3.25
C VAL A 782 -33.33 -10.81 -3.82
N ASP A 783 -34.02 -11.54 -2.96
CA ASP A 783 -35.17 -12.36 -3.34
C ASP A 783 -36.44 -11.53 -3.29
N CYS A 784 -37.03 -11.26 -4.46
CA CYS A 784 -38.25 -10.50 -4.65
C CYS A 784 -39.42 -11.40 -5.10
N THR A 785 -39.29 -12.73 -5.04
CA THR A 785 -40.33 -13.66 -5.50
C THR A 785 -41.63 -13.57 -4.69
N LYS A 786 -41.57 -13.07 -3.45
CA LYS A 786 -42.71 -12.88 -2.55
C LYS A 786 -42.93 -11.41 -2.17
N ILE A 787 -42.49 -10.47 -3.01
CA ILE A 787 -42.53 -9.04 -2.71
C ILE A 787 -43.95 -8.53 -2.39
N GLU A 788 -44.98 -9.13 -3.00
CA GLU A 788 -46.40 -8.85 -2.74
C GLU A 788 -46.83 -9.14 -1.30
N THR A 789 -46.16 -10.08 -0.62
CA THR A 789 -46.44 -10.37 0.80
C THR A 789 -45.84 -9.33 1.75
N GLY A 790 -45.19 -8.29 1.21
CA GLY A 790 -44.50 -7.26 1.97
C GLY A 790 -43.12 -7.68 2.47
N HIS A 791 -42.55 -8.78 1.96
CA HIS A 791 -41.29 -9.34 2.42
C HIS A 791 -40.31 -9.56 1.26
N ILE A 792 -39.03 -9.24 1.50
CA ILE A 792 -37.90 -9.54 0.61
C ILE A 792 -36.85 -10.38 1.35
N GLY A 793 -36.20 -11.29 0.62
CA GLY A 793 -35.11 -12.13 1.13
C GLY A 793 -33.75 -11.72 0.58
N PHE A 794 -32.69 -12.40 1.01
CA PHE A 794 -31.32 -12.16 0.52
C PHE A 794 -30.62 -13.49 0.25
N PHE A 795 -30.22 -13.71 -1.01
CA PHE A 795 -29.36 -14.85 -1.37
C PHE A 795 -27.88 -14.54 -1.14
N ARG A 796 -27.49 -13.27 -1.26
CA ARG A 796 -26.12 -12.81 -1.04
C ARG A 796 -26.10 -11.33 -0.67
N VAL A 797 -25.31 -10.96 0.33
CA VAL A 797 -24.95 -9.55 0.60
C VAL A 797 -23.62 -9.26 -0.08
N GLY A 798 -23.62 -8.31 -1.00
CA GLY A 798 -22.47 -7.88 -1.79
C GLY A 798 -22.09 -6.44 -1.47
N LEU A 799 -21.79 -5.64 -2.51
CA LEU A 799 -21.34 -4.25 -2.36
C LEU A 799 -22.34 -3.38 -1.58
N ILE A 800 -23.65 -3.56 -1.80
CA ILE A 800 -24.68 -2.78 -1.10
C ILE A 800 -25.10 -3.49 0.19
N PRO A 801 -24.91 -2.88 1.38
CA PRO A 801 -25.29 -3.49 2.65
C PRO A 801 -26.79 -3.77 2.75
N LYS A 802 -27.15 -4.85 3.47
CA LYS A 802 -28.54 -5.27 3.71
C LYS A 802 -29.42 -4.13 4.24
N SER A 803 -28.89 -3.30 5.15
CA SER A 803 -29.62 -2.17 5.73
C SER A 803 -30.04 -1.14 4.69
N LYS A 804 -29.20 -0.88 3.68
CA LYS A 804 -29.52 0.10 2.64
C LYS A 804 -30.62 -0.40 1.71
N VAL A 805 -30.59 -1.69 1.36
CA VAL A 805 -31.65 -2.32 0.56
C VAL A 805 -32.99 -2.29 1.28
N LEU A 806 -33.01 -2.64 2.57
CA LEU A 806 -34.23 -2.59 3.39
C LEU A 806 -34.79 -1.18 3.50
N GLN A 807 -33.92 -0.17 3.69
CA GLN A 807 -34.33 1.23 3.70
C GLN A 807 -35.06 1.62 2.41
N ILE A 808 -34.49 1.30 1.24
CA ILE A 808 -35.11 1.59 -0.06
C ILE A 808 -36.48 0.92 -0.18
N PHE A 809 -36.58 -0.35 0.24
CA PHE A 809 -37.82 -1.10 0.19
C PHE A 809 -38.89 -0.53 1.12
N GLU A 810 -38.54 -0.16 2.35
CA GLU A 810 -39.46 0.46 3.32
C GLU A 810 -40.00 1.81 2.79
N GLU A 811 -39.15 2.64 2.21
CA GLU A 811 -39.54 3.92 1.58
C GLU A 811 -40.54 3.70 0.42
N VAL A 812 -40.34 2.66 -0.38
CA VAL A 812 -41.28 2.28 -1.46
C VAL A 812 -42.60 1.75 -0.90
N GLN A 813 -42.56 0.86 0.09
CA GLN A 813 -43.77 0.34 0.74
C GLN A 813 -44.61 1.44 1.40
N MET A 814 -43.94 2.46 1.96
CA MET A 814 -44.63 3.61 2.52
C MET A 814 -45.34 4.41 1.44
N ARG A 815 -44.68 4.71 0.31
CA ARG A 815 -45.32 5.40 -0.84
C ARG A 815 -46.52 4.63 -1.39
N HIS A 816 -46.37 3.32 -1.57
CA HIS A 816 -47.43 2.46 -2.07
C HIS A 816 -48.64 2.34 -1.11
N ARG A 817 -48.41 2.42 0.22
CA ARG A 817 -49.49 2.48 1.22
C ARG A 817 -50.25 3.81 1.24
N HIS A 818 -49.63 4.90 0.79
CA HIS A 818 -50.25 6.23 0.74
C HIS A 818 -50.97 6.51 -0.60
N GLY A 819 -51.10 5.50 -1.48
CA GLY A 819 -51.75 5.66 -2.79
C GLY A 819 -50.96 6.52 -3.79
N GLN A 820 -49.69 6.78 -3.51
CA GLN A 820 -48.80 7.51 -4.41
C GLN A 820 -48.12 6.50 -5.35
N THR A 821 -48.74 6.24 -6.50
CA THR A 821 -48.14 5.50 -7.61
C THR A 821 -47.21 6.42 -8.41
N ASN A 822 -46.18 5.86 -9.04
CA ASN A 822 -45.22 6.65 -9.80
C ASN A 822 -45.88 7.28 -11.06
N PRO A 823 -45.80 8.61 -11.26
CA PRO A 823 -46.33 9.28 -12.45
C PRO A 823 -45.58 8.98 -13.75
N ALA A 824 -44.39 8.36 -13.72
CA ALA A 824 -43.64 7.99 -14.93
C ALA A 824 -44.31 6.91 -15.81
N PHE A 825 -45.47 6.44 -15.38
CA PHE A 825 -46.06 5.17 -15.75
C PHE A 825 -47.60 5.22 -15.86
N GLU A 826 -48.21 6.39 -15.71
CA GLU A 826 -49.62 6.64 -16.03
C GLU A 826 -49.73 7.04 -17.51
N ASP A 827 -50.09 6.09 -18.37
CA ASP A 827 -50.86 6.34 -19.60
C ASP A 827 -51.54 5.02 -20.03
N ASP A 828 -52.80 5.13 -20.47
CA ASP A 828 -53.64 4.12 -21.14
C ASP A 828 -54.31 2.96 -20.36
N VAL A 829 -55.18 3.25 -19.37
CA VAL A 829 -56.21 2.26 -18.93
C VAL A 829 -57.66 2.78 -18.86
N HIS A 830 -57.93 4.08 -18.97
CA HIS A 830 -59.32 4.57 -18.90
C HIS A 830 -59.82 5.12 -20.23
N LEU A 831 -60.33 4.24 -21.11
CA LEU A 831 -61.22 4.66 -22.22
C LEU A 831 -62.21 3.59 -22.73
N SER A 832 -62.38 2.43 -22.09
CA SER A 832 -63.31 1.40 -22.60
C SER A 832 -64.60 1.16 -21.82
N ASP A 833 -64.80 1.73 -20.63
CA ASP A 833 -65.93 1.33 -19.74
C ASP A 833 -66.95 2.43 -19.38
N ILE A 834 -67.00 3.57 -20.10
CA ILE A 834 -68.04 4.58 -19.89
C ILE A 834 -68.84 4.78 -21.17
N GLN A 835 -69.60 3.76 -21.59
CA GLN A 835 -70.66 3.94 -22.59
C GLN A 835 -71.85 2.97 -22.46
N ARG A 836 -72.02 2.33 -21.30
CA ARG A 836 -73.22 1.55 -20.97
C ARG A 836 -73.57 1.73 -19.50
N ASP A 837 -74.28 2.81 -19.22
CA ASP A 837 -75.38 2.87 -18.24
C ASP A 837 -75.59 4.33 -17.85
N ASN A 838 -76.73 4.86 -18.31
CA ASN A 838 -77.65 5.70 -17.53
C ASN A 838 -78.64 6.39 -18.47
N SER A 839 -79.57 5.59 -18.97
CA SER A 839 -80.93 6.07 -19.21
C SER A 839 -81.71 5.94 -17.91
N PHE A 840 -82.38 7.03 -17.51
CA PHE A 840 -83.54 7.16 -16.62
C PHE A 840 -83.41 8.13 -15.43
N VAL A 841 -84.35 9.09 -15.47
CA VAL A 841 -85.04 9.83 -14.38
C VAL A 841 -84.67 11.32 -14.22
N MET A 842 -85.58 12.16 -14.75
CA MET A 842 -85.94 13.56 -14.35
C MET A 842 -86.27 13.60 -12.85
N GLU A 843 -86.11 14.67 -12.06
CA GLU A 843 -86.73 16.01 -12.19
C GLU A 843 -86.33 16.81 -10.93
N ASP A 844 -86.40 18.15 -11.03
CA ASP A 844 -86.53 19.15 -9.96
C ASP A 844 -85.45 19.33 -8.88
N ALA A 845 -84.83 20.51 -8.87
CA ALA A 845 -85.25 21.62 -8.00
C ALA A 845 -84.30 22.82 -8.09
N ALA A 846 -84.87 23.99 -7.92
CA ALA A 846 -84.35 25.30 -8.25
C ALA A 846 -83.48 25.96 -7.16
N GLU A 847 -82.84 27.04 -7.62
CA GLU A 847 -82.76 28.36 -6.96
C GLU A 847 -81.51 28.82 -6.19
N SER A 848 -81.20 30.10 -6.50
CA SER A 848 -80.30 31.08 -5.87
C SER A 848 -78.79 30.90 -6.12
N GLY A 849 -78.03 31.84 -6.68
CA GLY A 849 -78.26 33.26 -6.96
C GLY A 849 -77.23 34.12 -6.19
N ARG A 850 -76.24 34.67 -6.91
CA ARG A 850 -75.66 36.04 -6.81
C ARG A 850 -74.18 36.11 -7.21
N GLU A 851 -73.95 36.76 -8.36
CA GLU A 851 -73.17 38.00 -8.56
C GLU A 851 -72.17 38.39 -7.46
N SER A 852 -70.96 38.90 -7.70
CA SER A 852 -70.39 39.82 -8.70
C SER A 852 -68.86 39.80 -8.45
N GLY A 853 -67.94 39.99 -9.40
CA GLY A 853 -67.68 41.16 -10.24
C GLY A 853 -66.15 41.17 -10.49
N ASN A 854 -65.72 40.81 -11.71
CA ASN A 854 -65.24 41.70 -12.77
C ASN A 854 -63.91 42.43 -12.51
N SER A 855 -62.85 42.06 -13.23
CA SER A 855 -62.15 42.96 -14.18
C SER A 855 -60.98 42.26 -14.88
N THR A 856 -61.34 41.76 -16.05
CA THR A 856 -60.63 41.59 -17.33
C THR A 856 -59.64 42.74 -17.72
N PRO A 857 -58.94 42.69 -18.88
CA PRO A 857 -58.30 41.54 -19.55
C PRO A 857 -57.00 41.92 -20.34
N SER A 858 -56.44 40.92 -21.08
CA SER A 858 -56.04 41.06 -22.51
C SER A 858 -54.66 41.72 -22.80
N ILE A 859 -53.83 41.40 -23.81
CA ILE A 859 -53.85 40.58 -25.04
C ILE A 859 -52.36 40.32 -25.42
N VAL A 860 -52.16 39.36 -26.33
CA VAL A 860 -51.25 39.40 -27.50
C VAL A 860 -50.10 38.38 -27.47
N ALA A 861 -50.39 37.21 -28.05
CA ALA A 861 -49.44 36.41 -28.84
C ALA A 861 -49.25 37.06 -30.24
N PRO A 862 -48.45 36.54 -31.21
CA PRO A 862 -47.57 35.38 -31.22
C PRO A 862 -46.23 35.66 -31.94
N GLU A 863 -45.48 34.59 -32.23
CA GLU A 863 -44.77 34.31 -33.50
C GLU A 863 -43.25 34.07 -33.50
N GLN A 864 -42.96 32.87 -34.01
CA GLN A 864 -41.96 32.50 -35.01
C GLN A 864 -40.52 32.16 -34.59
N SER A 865 -40.20 30.89 -34.89
CA SER A 865 -38.90 30.33 -35.23
C SER A 865 -38.11 31.16 -36.25
N PRO A 866 -36.78 30.94 -36.37
CA PRO A 866 -36.34 30.23 -37.57
C PRO A 866 -35.15 29.28 -37.37
N VAL A 867 -34.90 28.56 -38.46
CA VAL A 867 -33.99 27.44 -38.66
C VAL A 867 -32.82 27.87 -39.58
N LEU A 868 -31.63 27.32 -39.33
CA LEU A 868 -30.48 27.01 -40.24
C LEU A 868 -29.44 28.05 -40.74
N ARG A 869 -28.22 27.49 -40.83
CA ARG A 869 -26.98 27.83 -41.61
C ARG A 869 -26.01 28.82 -40.96
N ASN A 870 -24.69 28.57 -40.84
CA ASN A 870 -23.77 27.67 -41.57
C ASN A 870 -22.85 26.88 -40.64
#